data_AF-A0A3R8RR21-F1
#
_entry.id   AF-A0A3R8RR21-F1
#
_cell.length_a   1.000
_cell.length_b   1.000
_cell.length_c   1.000
_cell.angle_alpha   90.00
_cell.angle_beta   90.00
_cell.angle_gamma   90.00
#
_symmetry.space_group_name_H-M   'P 1'
#
loop_
_entity.id
_entity.type
_entity.pdbx_description
1 polymer ?
#
loop_
_entity_poly.entity_id
_entity_poly.type
_entity_poly.pdbx_seq_one_letter_code
_entity_poly.pdbx_strand_id
1 'polypeptide(L)'
;MIRARRICVTAVAVLAALAGSPGLAQAQQPHASGPLSAADDRPLPPGWRIDGERGARELVWRAPETVPMGDARVEFRTGDRLLGVPKPAKDGRTFRLALTDARPARLTDLQVTAAGRRLDAQEDSNPSGLRAPQLPAQAPANGVDPGRPGSYRTVTGTYDLPPVRLPGYRTPVEMTAEVVAPKNAPGSRPLALFLHGRHNTCYKPGSEDDVTGDWPCAAGYKPIPSHLGYLRDQRLLASQGYVTVSISANSINAQDWEAEDAGAQARSSLVRQHLARWADWGAHRSSAPAVVRAAAKADLARVLLVGHSRGGEGVNRAAMDSLYPPPAAEDGYRGPVRWKVRGTVLIGPTIFGQNPVADVPSVTLLPGCDGDVSDLQGEDFVDGTRGVSRGAALQSAVYVVGANHNFFNSEWTPGEAQAPAQDDFGADPDHPDPVCSPGAATRLTATQQHRAGATYIAAAARLFLSGDDRVRPLLDGSGKRAPSADPARVLTHAVGGRRSGGFLPDSGAKVTGARLCSAVDPDPAVACLAPETLGSSPHFAQWETNKETGRSAVALKWSAPGTAARVTPVKPLSLRGSQKLALRVFVPPNTSGTKFDVAVTDSSNRRVTLGRTEVTGLPGSQYTASYWAQELRVPLSAATRAGLDLRHVKSLELTPRSRSGRAWLMDAWGWAPGTPAVRAAALPRVDVGRTVVKEGDSGTRTYRVPVRISGHGSGQVRVYVLAPDSGRAEQRLVTVRPGSHAIDVPVKVKGDTAYGEDVQHDIAVKAVRGSVVGKYRGGVTVENDDPEPVVTLSPVADRVTEGETLTWRLSIDAPSAVDIWQPVRVLPVTEGTELSTKDVDPQWLKEWSGDVPDPERRLSDASLWVWLNIPPGSTSTDFVVPTVRDQVAEPTESMRLALTDRNAEPLPDRPALTGTVLDQP
;
A
#
# COMPACT_ATOMS: atom_id res chain seq x y z
N MET A 1 11.34 -25.40 -53.03
CA MET A 1 10.35 -26.08 -53.90
C MET A 1 8.97 -25.54 -53.50
N ILE A 2 8.43 -24.51 -54.19
CA ILE A 2 7.42 -24.61 -55.27
C ILE A 2 6.17 -25.34 -54.74
N ARG A 3 5.10 -24.67 -54.25
CA ARG A 3 4.01 -23.86 -54.85
C ARG A 3 2.67 -24.64 -54.87
N ALA A 4 1.61 -23.93 -54.45
CA ALA A 4 0.19 -23.97 -54.86
C ALA A 4 -0.66 -25.23 -54.53
N ARG A 5 -1.74 -25.15 -53.73
CA ARG A 5 -3.10 -24.56 -53.89
C ARG A 5 -4.08 -25.39 -54.75
N ARG A 6 -5.28 -25.63 -54.18
CA ARG A 6 -6.66 -25.78 -54.75
C ARG A 6 -7.34 -27.11 -54.34
N ILE A 7 -8.66 -27.28 -54.12
CA ILE A 7 -9.90 -26.48 -53.92
C ILE A 7 -11.02 -27.56 -53.75
N CYS A 8 -11.99 -27.35 -52.83
CA CYS A 8 -13.42 -27.81 -52.83
C CYS A 8 -13.77 -29.32 -52.95
N VAL A 9 -14.93 -29.90 -52.61
CA VAL A 9 -16.34 -29.54 -52.23
C VAL A 9 -16.97 -30.92 -51.83
N THR A 10 -17.57 -31.10 -50.64
CA THR A 10 -19.02 -31.08 -50.30
C THR A 10 -19.73 -32.45 -50.31
N ALA A 11 -20.72 -32.55 -49.41
CA ALA A 11 -21.93 -33.40 -49.40
C ALA A 11 -21.89 -34.67 -48.52
N VAL A 12 -22.91 -35.08 -47.76
CA VAL A 12 -24.14 -34.53 -47.11
C VAL A 12 -24.89 -35.76 -46.56
N ALA A 13 -25.83 -35.54 -45.61
CA ALA A 13 -26.99 -36.39 -45.24
C ALA A 13 -26.79 -37.45 -44.15
N VAL A 14 -27.73 -37.74 -43.23
CA VAL A 14 -29.13 -37.32 -42.91
C VAL A 14 -29.42 -37.95 -41.52
N LEU A 15 -29.87 -37.22 -40.49
CA LEU A 15 -31.25 -36.85 -40.09
C LEU A 15 -32.22 -38.02 -39.78
N ALA A 16 -32.82 -38.00 -38.57
CA ALA A 16 -34.20 -38.40 -38.20
C ALA A 16 -34.28 -38.51 -36.66
N ALA A 17 -35.32 -38.09 -35.91
CA ALA A 17 -36.74 -37.81 -36.17
C ALA A 17 -37.26 -36.89 -35.00
N LEU A 18 -37.99 -35.79 -35.23
CA LEU A 18 -39.49 -35.65 -35.34
C LEU A 18 -40.24 -35.94 -34.03
N ALA A 19 -41.29 -35.22 -33.59
CA ALA A 19 -42.06 -34.08 -34.12
C ALA A 19 -43.02 -33.54 -33.03
N GLY A 20 -43.55 -32.32 -33.23
CA GLY A 20 -44.68 -31.74 -32.50
C GLY A 20 -44.94 -30.26 -32.86
N SER A 21 -45.59 -30.02 -34.01
CA SER A 21 -46.01 -28.71 -34.61
C SER A 21 -47.41 -28.26 -34.10
N PRO A 22 -48.14 -27.22 -34.62
CA PRO A 22 -47.81 -26.05 -35.49
C PRO A 22 -48.55 -24.69 -35.17
N GLY A 23 -48.15 -23.61 -35.89
CA GLY A 23 -49.02 -22.51 -36.37
C GLY A 23 -49.15 -21.24 -35.49
N LEU A 24 -49.01 -20.00 -35.96
CA LEU A 24 -49.21 -19.40 -37.29
C LEU A 24 -48.21 -18.26 -37.55
N ALA A 25 -47.86 -18.08 -38.83
CA ALA A 25 -47.12 -16.94 -39.34
C ALA A 25 -48.06 -15.77 -39.64
N GLN A 26 -47.62 -14.54 -39.36
CA GLN A 26 -48.10 -13.34 -40.03
C GLN A 26 -46.95 -12.33 -40.19
N ALA A 27 -46.98 -11.66 -41.33
CA ALA A 27 -45.89 -10.95 -41.96
C ALA A 27 -45.51 -9.61 -41.29
N GLN A 28 -44.28 -9.17 -41.59
CA GLN A 28 -43.69 -7.87 -41.28
C GLN A 28 -44.63 -6.68 -41.54
N GLN A 29 -44.75 -5.82 -40.52
CA GLN A 29 -44.98 -4.38 -40.70
C GLN A 29 -43.70 -3.61 -40.36
N PRO A 30 -43.40 -2.49 -41.07
CA PRO A 30 -42.25 -1.66 -40.77
C PRO A 30 -42.51 -0.87 -39.49
N HIS A 31 -41.76 -1.16 -38.41
CA HIS A 31 -41.85 -0.37 -37.20
C HIS A 31 -41.13 0.97 -37.40
N ALA A 32 -41.91 2.02 -37.19
CA ALA A 32 -41.50 3.41 -37.13
C ALA A 32 -40.29 3.60 -36.20
N SER A 33 -39.43 4.52 -36.61
CA SER A 33 -38.34 5.09 -35.82
C SER A 33 -38.85 5.61 -34.47
N GLY A 34 -38.64 4.81 -33.42
CA GLY A 34 -38.73 5.23 -32.03
C GLY A 34 -37.38 5.75 -31.52
N PRO A 35 -37.35 6.60 -30.49
CA PRO A 35 -36.12 7.12 -29.93
C PRO A 35 -35.25 5.98 -29.39
N LEU A 36 -33.97 6.02 -29.73
CA LEU A 36 -32.94 5.15 -29.16
C LEU A 36 -32.86 5.42 -27.65
N SER A 37 -33.22 4.42 -26.86
CA SER A 37 -32.97 4.37 -25.41
C SER A 37 -31.48 4.57 -25.12
N ALA A 38 -31.21 5.36 -24.09
CA ALA A 38 -29.91 5.78 -23.60
C ALA A 38 -28.96 4.61 -23.32
N ALA A 39 -27.69 4.80 -23.68
CA ALA A 39 -26.61 3.90 -23.33
C ALA A 39 -26.02 4.27 -21.96
N ASP A 40 -26.04 3.31 -21.03
CA ASP A 40 -25.14 3.10 -19.88
C ASP A 40 -24.91 4.24 -18.87
N ASP A 41 -25.95 4.63 -18.12
CA ASP A 41 -25.80 5.22 -16.78
C ASP A 41 -25.94 4.12 -15.72
N ARG A 42 -24.83 3.70 -15.10
CA ARG A 42 -24.88 2.93 -13.85
C ARG A 42 -24.68 3.90 -12.67
N PRO A 43 -25.59 3.94 -11.67
CA PRO A 43 -25.37 4.74 -10.47
C PRO A 43 -24.10 4.27 -9.73
N LEU A 44 -23.32 5.24 -9.21
CA LEU A 44 -22.13 4.96 -8.41
C LEU A 44 -22.49 4.19 -7.13
N PRO A 45 -21.59 3.36 -6.56
CA PRO A 45 -21.88 2.62 -5.34
C PRO A 45 -22.15 3.55 -4.14
N PRO A 46 -22.84 3.07 -3.08
CA PRO A 46 -23.10 3.86 -1.87
C PRO A 46 -21.83 4.50 -1.29
N GLY A 47 -21.94 5.75 -0.87
CA GLY A 47 -20.82 6.53 -0.32
C GLY A 47 -19.91 7.17 -1.38
N TRP A 48 -20.01 6.80 -2.66
CA TRP A 48 -19.31 7.42 -3.76
C TRP A 48 -20.13 8.51 -4.44
N ARG A 49 -19.46 9.60 -4.84
CA ARG A 49 -20.02 10.67 -5.67
C ARG A 49 -18.91 11.34 -6.48
N ILE A 50 -19.28 12.09 -7.50
CA ILE A 50 -18.36 12.95 -8.25
C ILE A 50 -18.61 14.41 -7.83
N ASP A 51 -17.54 15.08 -7.38
CA ASP A 51 -17.35 16.52 -7.23
C ASP A 51 -16.66 17.12 -8.53
N GLY A 52 -16.03 18.31 -8.60
CA GLY A 52 -16.13 19.40 -9.65
C GLY A 52 -16.82 20.81 -9.45
N GLU A 53 -16.18 21.84 -8.89
CA GLU A 53 -16.46 23.26 -9.29
C GLU A 53 -15.26 23.70 -10.13
N ARG A 54 -15.41 24.48 -11.22
CA ARG A 54 -14.32 25.22 -11.86
C ARG A 54 -13.04 24.44 -12.10
N GLY A 55 -13.05 23.51 -13.05
CA GLY A 55 -11.82 22.87 -13.53
C GLY A 55 -11.40 21.61 -12.79
N ALA A 56 -12.01 21.30 -11.64
CA ALA A 56 -11.47 20.30 -10.73
C ALA A 56 -12.52 19.26 -10.33
N ARG A 57 -12.90 18.37 -11.25
CA ARG A 57 -13.72 17.20 -10.91
C ARG A 57 -12.98 16.32 -9.91
N GLU A 58 -13.67 15.85 -8.87
CA GLU A 58 -13.07 15.01 -7.84
C GLU A 58 -13.94 13.78 -7.63
N LEU A 59 -13.38 12.59 -7.67
CA LEU A 59 -14.06 11.40 -7.16
C LEU A 59 -14.02 11.48 -5.64
N VAL A 60 -15.19 11.37 -5.01
CA VAL A 60 -15.33 11.50 -3.56
C VAL A 60 -15.94 10.24 -3.01
N TRP A 61 -15.31 9.72 -1.95
CA TRP A 61 -15.90 8.68 -1.12
C TRP A 61 -16.03 9.19 0.31
N ARG A 62 -17.20 8.98 0.92
CA ARG A 62 -17.45 9.26 2.33
C ARG A 62 -17.71 7.97 3.08
N ALA A 63 -16.82 7.64 4.00
CA ALA A 63 -16.93 6.49 4.86
C ALA A 63 -18.13 6.59 5.84
N PRO A 64 -18.78 5.46 6.17
CA PRO A 64 -19.86 5.40 7.17
C PRO A 64 -19.36 5.65 8.60
N GLU A 65 -18.06 5.53 8.84
CA GLU A 65 -17.37 5.83 10.09
C GLU A 65 -16.05 6.54 9.81
N THR A 66 -15.46 7.15 10.83
CA THR A 66 -14.13 7.78 10.71
C THR A 66 -13.10 6.74 10.30
N VAL A 67 -12.35 7.00 9.24
CA VAL A 67 -11.19 6.19 8.85
C VAL A 67 -9.99 6.72 9.63
N PRO A 68 -9.45 5.95 10.59
CA PRO A 68 -8.35 6.42 11.43
C PRO A 68 -7.14 6.81 10.59
N MET A 69 -6.42 7.85 11.02
CA MET A 69 -5.17 8.28 10.39
C MET A 69 -4.06 7.24 10.65
N GLY A 70 -4.01 6.20 9.84
CA GLY A 70 -3.02 5.13 9.89
C GLY A 70 -1.87 5.31 8.89
N ASP A 71 -1.02 4.30 8.84
CA ASP A 71 0.12 4.21 7.95
C ASP A 71 -0.26 3.84 6.52
N ALA A 72 -1.17 2.88 6.37
CA ALA A 72 -1.64 2.44 5.08
C ALA A 72 -2.21 3.61 4.27
N ARG A 73 -1.86 3.64 2.99
CA ARG A 73 -2.34 4.65 2.07
C ARG A 73 -3.73 4.26 1.62
N VAL A 74 -4.70 5.16 1.82
CA VAL A 74 -6.01 5.03 1.18
C VAL A 74 -5.82 5.24 -0.33
N GLU A 75 -6.40 4.35 -1.11
CA GLU A 75 -6.31 4.31 -2.56
C GLU A 75 -7.70 4.11 -3.15
N PHE A 76 -8.01 4.85 -4.22
CA PHE A 76 -9.21 4.61 -5.01
C PHE A 76 -8.86 3.74 -6.21
N ARG A 77 -9.66 2.73 -6.48
CA ARG A 77 -9.46 1.76 -7.55
C ARG A 77 -10.73 1.54 -8.36
N THR A 78 -10.57 1.03 -9.59
CA THR A 78 -11.64 0.49 -10.43
C THR A 78 -11.22 -0.89 -10.91
N GLY A 79 -11.87 -1.93 -10.40
CA GLY A 79 -11.31 -3.28 -10.42
C GLY A 79 -9.85 -3.28 -9.95
N ASP A 80 -8.95 -3.88 -10.75
CA ASP A 80 -7.53 -3.97 -10.41
C ASP A 80 -6.72 -2.67 -10.62
N ARG A 81 -7.31 -1.64 -11.23
CA ARG A 81 -6.60 -0.40 -11.60
C ARG A 81 -6.61 0.61 -10.45
N LEU A 82 -5.43 1.10 -10.06
CA LEU A 82 -5.30 2.27 -9.20
C LEU A 82 -5.74 3.53 -9.95
N LEU A 83 -6.74 4.24 -9.43
CA LEU A 83 -7.16 5.56 -9.91
C LEU A 83 -6.26 6.65 -9.33
N GLY A 84 -5.91 6.53 -8.06
CA GLY A 84 -5.03 7.47 -7.38
C GLY A 84 -5.18 7.44 -5.86
N VAL A 85 -4.48 8.36 -5.21
CA VAL A 85 -4.45 8.52 -3.76
C VAL A 85 -5.29 9.74 -3.40
N PRO A 86 -6.49 9.56 -2.78
CA PRO A 86 -7.32 10.69 -2.42
C PRO A 86 -6.72 11.50 -1.26
N LYS A 87 -6.99 12.81 -1.30
CA LYS A 87 -6.79 13.73 -0.19
C LYS A 87 -7.86 13.47 0.89
N PRO A 88 -7.46 13.26 2.16
CA PRO A 88 -8.41 13.20 3.26
C PRO A 88 -8.93 14.60 3.62
N ALA A 89 -10.22 14.72 3.94
CA ALA A 89 -10.78 15.91 4.56
C ALA A 89 -10.64 15.89 6.08
N LYS A 90 -10.88 17.06 6.69
CA LYS A 90 -10.76 17.29 8.14
C LYS A 90 -11.73 16.46 8.98
N ASP A 91 -12.83 15.99 8.38
CA ASP A 91 -13.83 15.17 9.05
C ASP A 91 -13.37 13.72 9.29
N GLY A 92 -12.20 13.31 8.76
CA GLY A 92 -11.67 11.96 8.86
C GLY A 92 -12.52 10.89 8.16
N ARG A 93 -13.53 11.30 7.38
CA ARG A 93 -14.51 10.41 6.75
C ARG A 93 -14.54 10.58 5.24
N THR A 94 -14.24 11.78 4.75
CA THR A 94 -14.37 12.09 3.33
C THR A 94 -13.01 12.15 2.64
N PHE A 95 -12.89 11.43 1.54
CA PHE A 95 -11.68 11.29 0.73
C PHE A 95 -11.96 11.78 -0.69
N ARG A 96 -11.09 12.65 -1.22
CA ARG A 96 -11.27 13.33 -2.52
C ARG A 96 -10.08 13.07 -3.42
N LEU A 97 -10.29 12.44 -4.57
CA LEU A 97 -9.28 12.26 -5.59
C LEU A 97 -9.63 13.14 -6.77
N ALA A 98 -8.74 14.06 -7.17
CA ALA A 98 -8.90 14.79 -8.42
C ALA A 98 -9.03 13.78 -9.58
N LEU A 99 -10.10 13.88 -10.35
CA LEU A 99 -10.26 13.16 -11.59
C LEU A 99 -9.44 13.91 -12.63
N THR A 100 -8.32 13.29 -12.99
CA THR A 100 -7.43 13.76 -14.04
C THR A 100 -7.21 12.59 -14.99
N ASP A 101 -8.21 12.27 -15.82
CA ASP A 101 -8.23 11.23 -16.90
C ASP A 101 -9.34 10.15 -16.80
N ALA A 102 -10.17 10.12 -15.75
CA ALA A 102 -11.22 9.10 -15.67
C ALA A 102 -12.49 9.58 -16.38
N ARG A 103 -12.61 9.31 -17.69
CA ARG A 103 -13.92 9.38 -18.36
C ARG A 103 -14.94 8.56 -17.54
N PRO A 104 -16.08 9.12 -17.11
CA PRO A 104 -17.05 8.42 -16.26
C PRO A 104 -17.56 7.10 -16.88
N ALA A 105 -17.46 6.95 -18.20
CA ALA A 105 -17.71 5.70 -18.93
C ALA A 105 -16.84 4.48 -18.52
N ARG A 106 -15.93 4.58 -17.53
CA ARG A 106 -15.09 3.46 -17.04
C ARG A 106 -15.00 3.33 -15.51
N LEU A 107 -15.85 4.00 -14.72
CA LEU A 107 -15.86 3.88 -13.25
C LEU A 107 -16.69 2.66 -12.78
N THR A 108 -16.41 1.49 -13.32
CA THR A 108 -17.07 0.23 -12.92
C THR A 108 -16.31 -0.42 -11.78
N ASP A 109 -17.01 -1.01 -10.80
CA ASP A 109 -16.38 -1.68 -9.65
C ASP A 109 -15.41 -0.76 -8.91
N LEU A 110 -15.92 0.39 -8.45
CA LEU A 110 -15.17 1.30 -7.60
C LEU A 110 -14.89 0.64 -6.24
N GLN A 111 -13.65 0.81 -5.78
CA GLN A 111 -13.18 0.25 -4.52
C GLN A 111 -12.31 1.27 -3.78
N VAL A 112 -12.49 1.35 -2.47
CA VAL A 112 -11.54 2.04 -1.59
C VAL A 112 -10.71 0.97 -0.91
N THR A 113 -9.40 1.06 -1.06
CA THR A 113 -8.48 0.09 -0.46
C THR A 113 -7.42 0.76 0.41
N ALA A 114 -6.97 0.08 1.44
CA ALA A 114 -5.79 0.45 2.24
C ALA A 114 -5.00 -0.82 2.60
N ALA A 115 -3.71 -0.87 2.25
CA ALA A 115 -2.85 -2.05 2.41
C ALA A 115 -3.50 -3.37 1.90
N GLY A 116 -4.14 -3.30 0.73
CA GLY A 116 -4.84 -4.43 0.11
C GLY A 116 -6.21 -4.79 0.69
N ARG A 117 -6.63 -4.19 1.82
CA ARG A 117 -7.98 -4.36 2.39
C ARG A 117 -8.98 -3.39 1.77
N ARG A 118 -10.17 -3.85 1.43
CA ARG A 118 -11.28 -3.01 0.94
C ARG A 118 -12.00 -2.35 2.13
N LEU A 119 -12.25 -1.04 2.03
CA LEU A 119 -12.87 -0.22 3.09
C LEU A 119 -14.34 0.15 2.80
N ASP A 120 -14.78 0.04 1.55
CA ASP A 120 -16.09 0.50 1.07
C ASP A 120 -17.10 -0.62 0.79
N ALA A 121 -16.81 -1.85 1.24
CA ALA A 121 -17.74 -2.96 1.16
C ALA A 121 -18.01 -3.52 2.55
N GLN A 122 -19.28 -3.84 2.82
CA GLN A 122 -19.66 -4.62 4.00
C GLN A 122 -19.20 -6.06 3.75
N GLU A 123 -18.40 -6.59 4.65
CA GLU A 123 -17.76 -7.89 4.46
C GLU A 123 -18.77 -9.02 4.70
N ASP A 124 -18.91 -9.94 3.75
CA ASP A 124 -19.69 -11.16 3.96
C ASP A 124 -19.00 -12.00 5.06
N SER A 125 -19.56 -11.95 6.26
CA SER A 125 -19.08 -12.63 7.46
C SER A 125 -19.42 -14.12 7.44
N ASN A 126 -18.87 -14.90 6.49
CA ASN A 126 -18.93 -16.36 6.59
C ASN A 126 -17.84 -17.11 5.81
N PRO A 127 -16.71 -17.44 6.45
CA PRO A 127 -15.89 -18.56 6.03
C PRO A 127 -16.14 -19.77 6.96
N SER A 128 -17.24 -20.49 6.71
CA SER A 128 -17.38 -21.85 7.23
C SER A 128 -16.35 -22.75 6.54
N GLY A 129 -15.33 -23.23 7.27
CA GLY A 129 -14.45 -24.31 6.76
C GLY A 129 -12.96 -24.21 7.06
N LEU A 130 -12.46 -23.15 7.72
CA LEU A 130 -11.06 -23.11 8.15
C LEU A 130 -10.86 -23.92 9.44
N ARG A 131 -9.80 -24.72 9.46
CA ARG A 131 -9.37 -25.46 10.65
C ARG A 131 -8.94 -24.47 11.73
N ALA A 132 -9.27 -24.76 12.99
CA ALA A 132 -8.95 -23.88 14.12
C ALA A 132 -7.47 -23.46 14.13
N PRO A 133 -7.15 -22.15 14.26
CA PRO A 133 -5.78 -21.67 14.30
C PRO A 133 -5.00 -22.30 15.47
N GLN A 134 -3.76 -22.71 15.20
CA GLN A 134 -2.89 -23.29 16.22
C GLN A 134 -1.54 -22.59 16.26
N LEU A 135 -1.16 -22.10 17.44
CA LEU A 135 0.16 -21.50 17.65
C LEU A 135 1.29 -22.45 17.24
N PRO A 136 2.32 -21.96 16.52
CA PRO A 136 3.51 -22.73 16.26
C PRO A 136 4.18 -23.23 17.54
N ALA A 137 4.86 -24.37 17.45
CA ALA A 137 5.66 -24.89 18.54
C ALA A 137 6.74 -23.87 18.95
N GLN A 138 7.00 -23.77 20.25
CA GLN A 138 8.01 -22.85 20.75
C GLN A 138 9.41 -23.32 20.33
N ALA A 139 10.16 -22.45 19.66
CA ALA A 139 11.53 -22.76 19.25
C ALA A 139 12.46 -22.94 20.47
N PRO A 140 13.57 -23.67 20.34
CA PRO A 140 14.58 -23.74 21.40
C PRO A 140 15.16 -22.36 21.72
N ALA A 141 15.45 -22.11 23.00
CA ALA A 141 16.06 -20.85 23.44
C ALA A 141 17.44 -20.63 22.79
N ASN A 142 17.74 -19.38 22.44
CA ASN A 142 19.08 -18.95 22.09
C ASN A 142 19.97 -18.84 23.34
N GLY A 143 21.28 -19.06 23.18
CA GLY A 143 22.24 -18.97 24.29
C GLY A 143 22.47 -17.55 24.83
N VAL A 144 22.10 -16.51 24.05
CA VAL A 144 22.15 -15.11 24.47
C VAL A 144 20.76 -14.52 24.35
N ASP A 145 20.30 -13.91 25.45
CA ASP A 145 19.00 -13.25 25.55
C ASP A 145 19.19 -11.72 25.51
N PRO A 146 18.83 -11.05 24.39
CA PRO A 146 19.07 -9.62 24.21
C PRO A 146 18.05 -8.73 24.94
N GLY A 147 16.92 -9.26 25.42
CA GLY A 147 15.90 -8.48 26.13
C GLY A 147 16.24 -8.16 27.58
N ARG A 148 17.39 -8.63 28.10
CA ARG A 148 17.83 -8.36 29.46
C ARG A 148 18.44 -6.96 29.59
N PRO A 149 18.06 -6.17 30.62
CA PRO A 149 18.74 -4.91 30.92
C PRO A 149 20.24 -5.07 31.12
N GLY A 150 21.01 -4.07 30.70
CA GLY A 150 22.45 -4.00 30.96
C GLY A 150 22.76 -3.35 32.31
N SER A 151 24.05 -3.12 32.57
CA SER A 151 24.55 -2.63 33.85
C SER A 151 24.60 -1.11 33.99
N TYR A 152 24.34 -0.34 32.92
CA TYR A 152 24.45 1.12 32.98
C TYR A 152 23.18 1.73 33.56
N ARG A 153 23.35 2.68 34.48
CA ARG A 153 22.31 3.66 34.80
C ARG A 153 22.09 4.57 33.60
N THR A 154 20.89 5.12 33.45
CA THR A 154 20.53 5.98 32.33
C THR A 154 20.35 7.44 32.76
N VAL A 155 20.51 8.35 31.80
CA VAL A 155 20.00 9.72 31.84
C VAL A 155 18.92 9.85 30.77
N THR A 156 17.91 10.66 31.06
CA THR A 156 16.76 10.90 30.18
C THR A 156 16.50 12.40 30.08
N GLY A 157 16.07 12.87 28.92
CA GLY A 157 15.64 14.24 28.72
C GLY A 157 15.42 14.59 27.25
N THR A 158 14.72 15.69 27.03
CA THR A 158 14.36 16.16 25.71
C THR A 158 15.35 17.19 25.17
N TYR A 159 15.35 17.36 23.85
CA TYR A 159 15.74 18.61 23.23
C TYR A 159 14.69 19.04 22.21
N ASP A 160 14.56 20.35 22.06
CA ASP A 160 13.73 20.98 21.05
C ASP A 160 14.56 22.08 20.37
N LEU A 161 14.64 22.02 19.05
CA LEU A 161 15.45 22.92 18.23
C LEU A 161 14.54 23.71 17.27
N PRO A 162 15.03 24.82 16.69
CA PRO A 162 14.28 25.53 15.66
C PRO A 162 13.83 24.57 14.54
N PRO A 163 12.57 24.65 14.10
CA PRO A 163 12.04 23.79 13.06
C PRO A 163 12.73 24.04 11.72
N VAL A 164 12.72 23.04 10.83
CA VAL A 164 13.40 23.06 9.53
C VAL A 164 12.40 23.05 8.38
N ARG A 165 12.65 23.85 7.35
CA ARG A 165 11.89 23.75 6.09
C ARG A 165 12.47 22.62 5.23
N LEU A 166 11.60 21.73 4.76
CA LEU A 166 11.95 20.65 3.86
C LEU A 166 11.35 20.91 2.46
N PRO A 167 12.01 20.48 1.37
CA PRO A 167 11.44 20.58 0.03
C PRO A 167 10.06 19.91 -0.06
N GLY A 168 9.08 20.59 -0.67
CA GLY A 168 7.71 20.09 -0.82
C GLY A 168 6.79 20.27 0.40
N TYR A 169 7.29 20.81 1.52
CA TYR A 169 6.49 20.99 2.75
C TYR A 169 6.26 22.47 3.04
N ARG A 170 4.99 22.86 3.18
CA ARG A 170 4.58 24.26 3.42
C ARG A 170 4.87 24.68 4.86
N THR A 171 4.52 23.83 5.82
CA THR A 171 4.77 24.06 7.24
C THR A 171 6.13 23.48 7.64
N PRO A 172 7.00 24.25 8.32
CA PRO A 172 8.26 23.75 8.84
C PRO A 172 8.09 22.53 9.75
N VAL A 173 9.01 21.58 9.61
CA VAL A 173 9.03 20.31 10.37
C VAL A 173 9.74 20.50 11.70
N GLU A 174 9.15 19.97 12.77
CA GLU A 174 9.73 20.06 14.11
C GLU A 174 11.07 19.32 14.23
N MET A 175 11.93 19.79 15.14
CA MET A 175 13.24 19.19 15.44
C MET A 175 13.29 18.80 16.92
N THR A 176 12.29 18.04 17.36
CA THR A 176 12.09 17.61 18.75
C THR A 176 12.50 16.15 18.92
N ALA A 177 13.14 15.83 20.04
CA ALA A 177 13.46 14.44 20.36
C ALA A 177 13.60 14.15 21.86
N GLU A 178 13.38 12.88 22.21
CA GLU A 178 13.65 12.31 23.52
C GLU A 178 14.93 11.49 23.52
N VAL A 179 15.84 11.77 24.46
CA VAL A 179 17.13 11.09 24.59
C VAL A 179 17.14 10.24 25.83
N VAL A 180 17.47 8.95 25.67
CA VAL A 180 17.84 8.07 26.79
C VAL A 180 19.21 7.49 26.53
N ALA A 181 20.16 7.72 27.43
CA ALA A 181 21.55 7.34 27.21
C ALA A 181 22.19 6.81 28.49
N PRO A 182 23.25 5.98 28.38
CA PRO A 182 23.99 5.54 29.54
C PRO A 182 24.67 6.73 30.23
N LYS A 183 24.53 6.81 31.55
CA LYS A 183 25.18 7.78 32.42
C LYS A 183 26.62 7.33 32.69
N ASN A 184 27.58 8.22 32.50
CA ASN A 184 29.01 8.00 32.81
C ASN A 184 29.61 6.73 32.15
N ALA A 185 29.07 6.26 31.02
CA ALA A 185 29.70 5.16 30.31
C ALA A 185 31.04 5.62 29.71
N PRO A 186 32.11 4.81 29.84
CA PRO A 186 33.42 5.17 29.30
C PRO A 186 33.41 5.13 27.77
N GLY A 187 34.16 6.06 27.17
CA GLY A 187 34.37 6.16 25.72
C GLY A 187 33.12 6.56 24.93
N SER A 188 33.25 6.53 23.61
CA SER A 188 32.12 6.77 22.70
C SER A 188 31.25 5.52 22.57
N ARG A 189 29.93 5.71 22.58
CA ARG A 189 28.92 4.63 22.57
C ARG A 189 28.12 4.68 21.26
N PRO A 190 27.77 3.53 20.65
CA PRO A 190 26.96 3.52 19.43
C PRO A 190 25.63 4.25 19.64
N LEU A 191 25.10 4.84 18.57
CA LEU A 191 23.85 5.58 18.59
C LEU A 191 22.73 4.78 17.91
N ALA A 192 21.56 4.72 18.55
CA ALA A 192 20.32 4.22 17.96
C ALA A 192 19.32 5.38 17.85
N LEU A 193 18.90 5.71 16.63
CA LEU A 193 17.88 6.73 16.38
C LEU A 193 16.55 6.06 16.05
N PHE A 194 15.48 6.48 16.72
CA PHE A 194 14.11 6.02 16.51
C PHE A 194 13.31 7.10 15.78
N LEU A 195 12.49 6.68 14.82
CA LEU A 195 11.54 7.52 14.09
C LEU A 195 10.16 6.85 14.13
N HIS A 196 9.17 7.53 14.71
CA HIS A 196 7.80 7.05 14.69
C HIS A 196 7.17 7.14 13.29
N GLY A 197 6.12 6.35 13.09
CA GLY A 197 5.36 6.30 11.85
C GLY A 197 4.24 7.33 11.75
N ARG A 198 3.33 7.12 10.79
CA ARG A 198 2.17 7.98 10.61
C ARG A 198 1.08 7.63 11.61
N HIS A 199 0.57 8.66 12.26
CA HIS A 199 -0.56 8.63 13.17
C HIS A 199 -1.15 10.05 13.22
N ASN A 200 -2.34 10.21 13.82
CA ASN A 200 -2.87 11.53 14.21
C ASN A 200 -1.79 12.39 14.89
N THR A 201 -1.87 13.70 14.71
CA THR A 201 -0.79 14.65 15.10
C THR A 201 -1.14 15.45 16.34
N CYS A 202 -2.42 15.73 16.55
CA CYS A 202 -2.92 16.57 17.62
C CYS A 202 -4.09 15.89 18.34
N TYR A 203 -4.20 16.13 19.65
CA TYR A 203 -5.31 15.65 20.47
C TYR A 203 -5.78 16.72 21.44
N LYS A 204 -7.05 16.66 21.83
CA LYS A 204 -7.60 17.53 22.89
C LYS A 204 -7.51 16.83 24.24
N PRO A 205 -6.74 17.36 25.20
CA PRO A 205 -6.62 16.74 26.52
C PRO A 205 -7.98 16.64 27.24
N GLY A 206 -8.25 15.48 27.83
CA GLY A 206 -9.50 15.21 28.56
C GLY A 206 -10.70 14.86 27.68
N SER A 207 -10.51 14.72 26.36
CA SER A 207 -11.50 14.12 25.46
C SER A 207 -11.12 12.68 25.13
N GLU A 208 -12.13 11.81 24.98
CA GLU A 208 -11.93 10.39 24.69
C GLU A 208 -11.61 10.12 23.22
N ASP A 209 -12.12 10.93 22.28
CA ASP A 209 -12.02 10.66 20.84
C ASP A 209 -11.58 11.86 19.97
N ASP A 210 -11.30 13.02 20.57
CA ASP A 210 -11.01 14.26 19.84
C ASP A 210 -9.53 14.37 19.43
N VAL A 211 -9.22 13.84 18.25
CA VAL A 211 -7.91 13.85 17.59
C VAL A 211 -8.00 14.44 16.18
N THR A 212 -6.93 15.10 15.73
CA THR A 212 -6.84 15.64 14.37
C THR A 212 -5.47 15.38 13.74
N GLY A 213 -5.42 15.45 12.40
CA GLY A 213 -4.21 15.44 11.59
C GLY A 213 -3.62 16.84 11.32
N ASP A 214 -4.09 17.88 12.03
CA ASP A 214 -3.63 19.25 11.78
C ASP A 214 -2.20 19.48 12.26
N TRP A 215 -1.51 20.44 11.65
CA TRP A 215 -0.23 20.93 12.16
C TRP A 215 0.04 22.39 11.73
N PRO A 216 0.45 23.29 12.64
CA PRO A 216 0.56 23.11 14.09
C PRO A 216 -0.80 22.83 14.75
N CYS A 217 -0.79 22.29 15.97
CA CYS A 217 -2.04 22.04 16.70
C CYS A 217 -2.81 23.34 16.96
N ALA A 218 -4.13 23.29 16.75
CA ALA A 218 -5.02 24.39 17.05
C ALA A 218 -5.06 24.71 18.56
N ALA A 219 -5.57 25.89 18.91
CA ALA A 219 -5.75 26.26 20.32
C ALA A 219 -6.62 25.22 21.05
N GLY A 220 -6.19 24.81 22.24
CA GLY A 220 -6.84 23.74 23.02
C GLY A 220 -6.38 22.32 22.69
N TYR A 221 -5.66 22.12 21.59
CA TYR A 221 -5.04 20.85 21.24
C TYR A 221 -3.56 20.82 21.61
N LYS A 222 -3.02 19.61 21.81
CA LYS A 222 -1.60 19.35 22.05
C LYS A 222 -1.05 18.36 21.02
N PRO A 223 0.25 18.43 20.69
CA PRO A 223 0.88 17.38 19.88
C PRO A 223 0.77 16.02 20.54
N ILE A 224 0.39 15.00 19.77
CA ILE A 224 0.47 13.60 20.22
C ILE A 224 1.95 13.24 20.37
N PRO A 225 2.43 12.81 21.56
CA PRO A 225 3.85 12.64 21.82
C PRO A 225 4.39 11.30 21.28
N SER A 226 4.07 10.94 20.03
CA SER A 226 4.39 9.65 19.39
C SER A 226 5.87 9.23 19.52
N HIS A 227 6.80 10.18 19.59
CA HIS A 227 8.23 9.92 19.79
C HIS A 227 8.57 9.36 21.19
N LEU A 228 7.72 9.56 22.20
CA LEU A 228 7.88 8.99 23.56
C LEU A 228 7.47 7.52 23.63
N GLY A 229 6.78 7.01 22.59
CA GLY A 229 6.30 5.63 22.49
C GLY A 229 7.36 4.53 22.64
N TYR A 230 8.63 4.86 22.41
CA TYR A 230 9.76 3.92 22.42
C TYR A 230 10.57 3.97 23.72
N LEU A 231 10.09 4.65 24.77
CA LEU A 231 10.84 4.81 26.02
C LEU A 231 11.27 3.47 26.65
N ARG A 232 10.47 2.40 26.51
CA ARG A 232 10.84 1.04 26.98
C ARG A 232 12.05 0.50 26.22
N ASP A 233 12.05 0.62 24.89
CA ASP A 233 13.16 0.20 24.02
C ASP A 233 14.41 1.03 24.28
N GLN A 234 14.24 2.35 24.37
CA GLN A 234 15.31 3.30 24.66
C GLN A 234 15.98 3.00 25.99
N ARG A 235 15.21 2.73 27.05
CA ARG A 235 15.75 2.36 28.38
C ARG A 235 16.49 1.03 28.34
N LEU A 236 15.97 0.02 27.64
CA LEU A 236 16.64 -1.26 27.47
C LEU A 236 18.00 -1.07 26.80
N LEU A 237 18.02 -0.44 25.62
CA LEU A 237 19.25 -0.19 24.87
C LEU A 237 20.23 0.71 25.64
N ALA A 238 19.74 1.78 26.30
CA ALA A 238 20.59 2.66 27.09
C ALA A 238 21.23 1.96 28.28
N SER A 239 20.51 1.07 28.97
CA SER A 239 21.07 0.24 30.05
C SER A 239 22.15 -0.73 29.54
N GLN A 240 22.05 -1.17 28.28
CA GLN A 240 23.07 -1.95 27.57
C GLN A 240 24.21 -1.09 27.00
N GLY A 241 24.08 0.23 27.14
CA GLY A 241 25.09 1.22 26.83
C GLY A 241 25.05 1.73 25.39
N TYR A 242 23.88 1.82 24.78
CA TYR A 242 23.66 2.55 23.53
C TYR A 242 23.14 3.96 23.82
N VAL A 243 23.60 4.98 23.10
CA VAL A 243 22.94 6.30 23.14
C VAL A 243 21.69 6.20 22.29
N THR A 244 20.52 6.52 22.83
CA THR A 244 19.27 6.47 22.07
C THR A 244 18.65 7.84 21.93
N VAL A 245 18.05 8.09 20.78
CA VAL A 245 17.32 9.33 20.47
C VAL A 245 16.07 8.98 19.68
N SER A 246 14.91 9.43 20.12
CA SER A 246 13.63 9.20 19.45
C SER A 246 13.05 10.54 18.99
N ILE A 247 12.84 10.69 17.68
CA ILE A 247 12.51 11.99 17.06
C ILE A 247 11.03 12.08 16.68
N SER A 248 10.46 13.29 16.77
CA SER A 248 9.08 13.61 16.35
C SER A 248 8.99 13.90 14.86
N ALA A 249 7.90 13.50 14.22
CA ALA A 249 7.63 13.69 12.79
C ALA A 249 6.13 13.96 12.51
N ASN A 250 5.41 14.54 13.48
CA ASN A 250 4.00 14.92 13.36
C ASN A 250 3.77 15.96 12.25
N SER A 251 4.67 16.93 12.06
CA SER A 251 4.53 17.88 10.94
C SER A 251 4.59 17.19 9.57
N ILE A 252 5.39 16.13 9.44
CA ILE A 252 5.43 15.32 8.22
C ILE A 252 4.11 14.58 8.07
N ASN A 253 3.61 13.92 9.14
CA ASN A 253 2.32 13.21 9.11
C ASN A 253 1.17 14.10 8.62
N ALA A 254 1.10 15.36 9.04
CA ALA A 254 0.03 16.29 8.66
C ALA A 254 0.02 16.69 7.16
N GLN A 255 1.14 16.48 6.47
CA GLN A 255 1.36 16.99 5.10
C GLN A 255 1.75 15.89 4.11
N ASP A 256 2.01 14.65 4.57
CA ASP A 256 2.59 13.60 3.74
C ASP A 256 1.67 13.05 2.65
N TRP A 257 0.37 13.34 2.72
CA TRP A 257 -0.59 13.07 1.65
C TRP A 257 -0.35 13.90 0.38
N GLU A 258 0.37 15.04 0.49
CA GLU A 258 0.74 15.87 -0.67
C GLU A 258 1.95 15.30 -1.44
N ALA A 259 2.75 14.44 -0.80
CA ALA A 259 3.98 13.92 -1.36
C ALA A 259 3.75 12.59 -2.09
N GLU A 260 4.25 12.46 -3.33
CA GLU A 260 4.14 11.22 -4.13
C GLU A 260 4.75 9.99 -3.44
N ASP A 261 5.77 10.20 -2.60
CA ASP A 261 6.46 9.15 -1.83
C ASP A 261 5.94 9.00 -0.39
N ALA A 262 4.78 9.60 -0.08
CA ALA A 262 4.15 9.60 1.23
C ALA A 262 5.10 10.08 2.37
N GLY A 263 6.04 10.97 2.04
CA GLY A 263 6.94 11.62 2.99
C GLY A 263 8.22 10.84 3.31
N ALA A 264 8.55 9.77 2.58
CA ALA A 264 9.78 9.02 2.79
C ALA A 264 11.04 9.90 2.67
N GLN A 265 11.13 10.79 1.67
CA GLN A 265 12.25 11.72 1.48
C GLN A 265 12.32 12.79 2.58
N ALA A 266 11.18 13.27 3.07
CA ALA A 266 11.12 14.22 4.19
C ALA A 266 11.60 13.58 5.49
N ARG A 267 11.16 12.36 5.78
CA ARG A 267 11.62 11.57 6.94
C ARG A 267 13.10 11.27 6.88
N SER A 268 13.62 10.93 5.69
CA SER A 268 15.06 10.78 5.48
C SER A 268 15.83 12.06 5.80
N SER A 269 15.35 13.19 5.28
CA SER A 269 15.96 14.50 5.51
C SER A 269 15.96 14.84 7.01
N LEU A 270 14.86 14.62 7.70
CA LEU A 270 14.72 14.84 9.14
C LEU A 270 15.74 13.99 9.94
N VAL A 271 15.81 12.68 9.68
CA VAL A 271 16.78 11.78 10.32
C VAL A 271 18.21 12.28 10.12
N ARG A 272 18.57 12.65 8.88
CA ARG A 272 19.91 13.13 8.53
C ARG A 272 20.24 14.50 9.16
N GLN A 273 19.25 15.37 9.32
CA GLN A 273 19.38 16.64 10.06
C GLN A 273 19.68 16.39 11.54
N HIS A 274 18.96 15.47 12.20
CA HIS A 274 19.26 15.09 13.59
C HIS A 274 20.66 14.49 13.73
N LEU A 275 21.06 13.56 12.85
CA LEU A 275 22.42 12.98 12.86
C LEU A 275 23.51 14.04 12.66
N ALA A 276 23.26 15.05 11.82
CA ALA A 276 24.17 16.18 11.66
C ALA A 276 24.31 17.01 12.94
N ARG A 277 23.21 17.26 13.67
CA ARG A 277 23.28 17.92 14.99
C ARG A 277 24.08 17.10 15.99
N TRP A 278 23.88 15.78 16.04
CA TRP A 278 24.70 14.90 16.88
C TRP A 278 26.18 14.92 16.50
N ALA A 279 26.51 15.05 15.22
CA ALA A 279 27.90 15.19 14.77
C ALA A 279 28.50 16.53 15.23
N ASP A 280 27.74 17.62 15.15
CA ASP A 280 28.17 18.94 15.63
C ASP A 280 28.37 18.96 17.14
N TRP A 281 27.45 18.38 17.91
CA TRP A 281 27.56 18.24 19.37
C TRP A 281 28.68 17.30 19.78
N GLY A 282 29.02 16.31 18.96
CA GLY A 282 30.17 15.43 19.16
C GLY A 282 31.51 16.16 19.02
N ALA A 283 31.57 17.18 18.16
CA ALA A 283 32.74 18.03 17.96
C ALA A 283 32.79 19.22 18.95
N HIS A 284 31.65 19.84 19.23
CA HIS A 284 31.51 21.04 20.06
C HIS A 284 30.52 20.79 21.19
N ARG A 285 30.94 19.99 22.18
CA ARG A 285 30.02 19.49 23.21
C ARG A 285 29.40 20.57 24.10
N SER A 286 30.04 21.73 24.26
CA SER A 286 29.50 22.87 25.02
C SER A 286 28.24 23.47 24.41
N SER A 287 28.03 23.37 23.09
CA SER A 287 26.84 23.87 22.39
C SER A 287 25.68 22.87 22.36
N ALA A 288 25.88 21.64 22.86
CA ALA A 288 24.87 20.61 22.86
C ALA A 288 23.79 20.86 23.93
N PRO A 289 22.53 20.41 23.74
CA PRO A 289 21.49 20.43 24.78
C PRO A 289 21.94 19.75 26.08
N ALA A 290 21.34 20.13 27.21
CA ALA A 290 21.74 19.65 28.53
C ALA A 290 21.77 18.12 28.63
N VAL A 291 20.74 17.44 28.11
CA VAL A 291 20.69 15.96 28.09
C VAL A 291 21.84 15.34 27.28
N VAL A 292 22.22 15.94 26.16
CA VAL A 292 23.30 15.46 25.30
C VAL A 292 24.66 15.66 25.99
N ARG A 293 24.84 16.74 26.75
CA ARG A 293 26.04 16.97 27.57
C ARG A 293 26.16 15.97 28.73
N ALA A 294 25.03 15.57 29.32
CA ALA A 294 24.97 14.60 30.41
C ALA A 294 25.09 13.13 29.95
N ALA A 295 24.75 12.83 28.68
CA ALA A 295 24.84 11.51 28.07
C ALA A 295 26.29 11.06 27.82
N ALA A 296 26.56 9.78 27.60
CA ALA A 296 27.85 9.37 27.02
C ALA A 296 28.05 9.96 25.60
N LYS A 297 29.31 10.12 25.16
CA LYS A 297 29.59 10.61 23.79
C LYS A 297 29.06 9.61 22.77
N ALA A 298 28.32 10.08 21.76
CA ALA A 298 27.84 9.23 20.68
C ALA A 298 28.96 8.89 19.68
N ASP A 299 28.97 7.65 19.19
CA ASP A 299 29.83 7.15 18.12
C ASP A 299 29.03 7.03 16.82
N LEU A 300 29.14 8.05 15.98
CA LEU A 300 28.42 8.09 14.70
C LEU A 300 29.01 7.16 13.62
N ALA A 301 30.13 6.47 13.87
CA ALA A 301 30.57 5.38 12.99
C ALA A 301 29.77 4.08 13.20
N ARG A 302 28.92 4.04 14.24
CA ARG A 302 28.04 2.94 14.61
C ARG A 302 26.63 3.44 14.89
N VAL A 303 25.90 3.77 13.82
CA VAL A 303 24.49 4.19 13.89
C VAL A 303 23.55 3.03 13.54
N LEU A 304 22.55 2.79 14.38
CA LEU A 304 21.36 2.00 14.06
C LEU A 304 20.20 2.97 13.85
N LEU A 305 19.42 2.77 12.80
CA LEU A 305 18.17 3.49 12.62
C LEU A 305 17.00 2.54 12.85
N VAL A 306 16.06 2.93 13.69
CA VAL A 306 14.84 2.19 14.02
C VAL A 306 13.66 3.03 13.54
N GLY A 307 12.79 2.46 12.72
CA GLY A 307 11.63 3.16 12.20
C GLY A 307 10.39 2.28 12.27
N HIS A 308 9.25 2.88 12.58
CA HIS A 308 7.95 2.22 12.64
C HIS A 308 7.05 2.68 11.49
N SER A 309 6.37 1.77 10.80
CA SER A 309 5.41 2.08 9.74
C SER A 309 6.03 2.97 8.64
N ARG A 310 5.49 4.12 8.25
CA ARG A 310 6.14 5.10 7.35
C ARG A 310 7.50 5.58 7.85
N GLY A 311 7.72 5.57 9.16
CA GLY A 311 9.02 5.81 9.78
C GLY A 311 10.04 4.74 9.43
N GLY A 312 9.62 3.49 9.24
CA GLY A 312 10.43 2.38 8.73
C GLY A 312 10.94 2.65 7.31
N GLU A 313 10.04 3.02 6.40
CA GLU A 313 10.43 3.44 5.05
C GLU A 313 11.36 4.68 5.09
N GLY A 314 11.07 5.64 5.95
CA GLY A 314 11.86 6.84 6.17
C GLY A 314 13.31 6.55 6.63
N VAL A 315 13.52 5.62 7.57
CA VAL A 315 14.88 5.26 7.99
C VAL A 315 15.62 4.41 6.96
N ASN A 316 14.91 3.57 6.19
CA ASN A 316 15.49 2.90 5.02
C ASN A 316 15.95 3.94 3.97
N ARG A 317 15.13 4.94 3.68
CA ARG A 317 15.50 6.06 2.80
C ARG A 317 16.67 6.86 3.36
N ALA A 318 16.72 7.13 4.66
CA ALA A 318 17.86 7.80 5.31
C ALA A 318 19.17 7.01 5.15
N ALA A 319 19.11 5.69 5.28
CA ALA A 319 20.24 4.80 5.06
C ALA A 319 20.70 4.81 3.59
N MET A 320 19.75 4.78 2.64
CA MET A 320 20.02 4.91 1.21
C MET A 320 20.66 6.27 0.89
N ASP A 321 20.05 7.37 1.30
CA ASP A 321 20.50 8.74 1.00
C ASP A 321 21.85 9.08 1.64
N SER A 322 22.20 8.39 2.73
CA SER A 322 23.54 8.49 3.34
C SER A 322 24.63 7.84 2.49
N LEU A 323 24.29 6.84 1.67
CA LEU A 323 25.21 6.16 0.74
C LEU A 323 25.15 6.75 -0.67
N TYR A 324 23.95 7.10 -1.12
CA TYR A 324 23.60 7.48 -2.49
C TYR A 324 22.75 8.76 -2.44
N PRO A 325 23.36 9.95 -2.32
CA PRO A 325 22.63 11.19 -2.08
C PRO A 325 21.55 11.50 -3.12
N PRO A 326 20.38 12.02 -2.69
CA PRO A 326 19.32 12.45 -3.58
C PRO A 326 19.69 13.72 -4.38
N PRO A 327 18.90 14.09 -5.40
CA PRO A 327 19.02 15.38 -6.07
C PRO A 327 18.88 16.54 -5.07
N ALA A 328 19.70 17.59 -5.21
CA ALA A 328 19.73 18.71 -4.25
C ALA A 328 18.40 19.50 -4.12
N ALA A 329 17.54 19.43 -5.13
CA ALA A 329 16.20 20.03 -5.10
C ALA A 329 15.25 19.27 -4.17
N GLU A 330 15.47 17.97 -3.99
CA GLU A 330 14.66 17.06 -3.17
C GLU A 330 15.27 16.84 -1.77
N ASP A 331 16.57 17.13 -1.59
CA ASP A 331 17.27 16.91 -0.32
C ASP A 331 17.06 18.05 0.68
N GLY A 332 16.40 17.74 1.80
CA GLY A 332 16.31 18.64 2.95
C GLY A 332 17.59 18.70 3.79
N TYR A 333 18.56 17.81 3.56
CA TYR A 333 19.88 17.82 4.20
C TYR A 333 21.01 17.98 3.18
N ARG A 334 21.75 19.09 3.25
CA ARG A 334 22.80 19.42 2.25
C ARG A 334 24.23 19.26 2.77
N GLY A 335 24.41 18.87 4.03
CA GLY A 335 25.73 18.74 4.64
C GLY A 335 26.47 17.45 4.24
N PRO A 336 27.77 17.32 4.57
CA PRO A 336 28.49 16.08 4.39
C PRO A 336 27.97 14.99 5.33
N VAL A 337 27.90 13.75 4.86
CA VAL A 337 27.55 12.60 5.71
C VAL A 337 28.71 12.30 6.66
N ARG A 338 28.53 12.55 7.96
CA ARG A 338 29.53 12.36 9.03
C ARG A 338 29.20 11.17 9.95
N TRP A 339 28.43 10.22 9.43
CA TRP A 339 27.97 9.04 10.14
C TRP A 339 28.05 7.82 9.23
N LYS A 340 27.92 6.64 9.85
CA LYS A 340 27.81 5.36 9.15
C LYS A 340 26.64 4.58 9.74
N VAL A 341 25.58 4.43 8.93
CA VAL A 341 24.47 3.52 9.24
C VAL A 341 24.99 2.09 9.12
N ARG A 342 24.97 1.35 10.23
CA ARG A 342 25.46 -0.03 10.32
C ARG A 342 24.36 -1.06 10.24
N GLY A 343 23.11 -0.63 10.46
CA GLY A 343 21.93 -1.41 10.16
C GLY A 343 20.65 -0.60 10.40
N THR A 344 19.53 -1.20 10.01
CA THR A 344 18.19 -0.68 10.26
C THR A 344 17.32 -1.71 11.00
N VAL A 345 16.35 -1.22 11.76
CA VAL A 345 15.23 -2.02 12.27
C VAL A 345 13.95 -1.38 11.78
N LEU A 346 13.12 -2.15 11.08
CA LEU A 346 11.92 -1.67 10.41
C LEU A 346 10.73 -2.38 11.05
N ILE A 347 9.96 -1.68 11.87
CA ILE A 347 8.80 -2.23 12.59
C ILE A 347 7.57 -1.99 11.74
N GLY A 348 6.82 -3.03 11.39
CA GLY A 348 5.61 -2.96 10.56
C GLY A 348 5.70 -1.95 9.41
N PRO A 349 6.79 -1.90 8.61
CA PRO A 349 7.07 -0.73 7.78
C PRO A 349 6.22 -0.70 6.50
N THR A 350 5.89 0.50 6.00
CA THR A 350 5.52 0.66 4.58
C THR A 350 6.72 0.46 3.67
N ILE A 351 6.44 0.28 2.37
CA ILE A 351 7.45 0.31 1.33
C ILE A 351 6.85 0.78 -0.01
N PHE A 352 6.21 1.95 -0.02
CA PHE A 352 5.51 2.46 -1.21
C PHE A 352 6.39 2.51 -2.46
N GLY A 353 7.68 2.86 -2.29
CA GLY A 353 8.63 2.85 -3.39
C GLY A 353 9.18 1.48 -3.80
N GLN A 354 9.00 0.43 -3.01
CA GLN A 354 9.66 -0.88 -3.16
C GLN A 354 11.17 -0.77 -3.41
N ASN A 355 11.81 0.11 -2.60
CA ASN A 355 13.21 0.52 -2.75
C ASN A 355 14.06 0.18 -1.52
N PRO A 356 14.27 -1.10 -1.20
CA PRO A 356 15.06 -1.49 -0.05
C PRO A 356 16.56 -1.23 -0.27
N VAL A 357 17.27 -0.77 0.76
CA VAL A 357 18.72 -0.53 0.69
C VAL A 357 19.53 -1.82 0.89
N ALA A 358 19.83 -2.51 -0.22
CA ALA A 358 20.51 -3.82 -0.19
C ALA A 358 21.92 -3.84 0.45
N ASP A 359 22.57 -2.68 0.62
CA ASP A 359 23.93 -2.55 1.15
C ASP A 359 23.99 -2.14 2.63
N VAL A 360 22.86 -2.12 3.33
CA VAL A 360 22.79 -1.89 4.78
C VAL A 360 22.04 -3.07 5.41
N PRO A 361 22.58 -3.77 6.41
CA PRO A 361 21.86 -4.84 7.10
C PRO A 361 20.53 -4.35 7.69
N SER A 362 19.49 -5.17 7.63
CA SER A 362 18.19 -4.83 8.22
C SER A 362 17.57 -5.99 8.99
N VAL A 363 16.70 -5.63 9.93
CA VAL A 363 15.73 -6.51 10.60
C VAL A 363 14.35 -5.88 10.45
N THR A 364 13.45 -6.54 9.73
CA THR A 364 12.05 -6.15 9.60
C THR A 364 11.18 -6.95 10.56
N LEU A 365 10.50 -6.29 11.48
CA LEU A 365 9.49 -6.92 12.34
C LEU A 365 8.14 -6.84 11.62
N LEU A 366 7.49 -7.99 11.42
CA LEU A 366 6.18 -8.13 10.78
C LEU A 366 5.16 -8.53 11.86
N PRO A 367 4.26 -7.62 12.29
CA PRO A 367 3.23 -7.93 13.26
C PRO A 367 2.15 -8.84 12.65
N GLY A 368 1.94 -10.05 13.16
CA GLY A 368 1.05 -11.04 12.50
C GLY A 368 -0.45 -10.69 12.51
N CYS A 369 -0.85 -9.66 13.25
CA CYS A 369 -2.19 -9.09 13.37
C CYS A 369 -2.13 -7.56 13.20
N ASP A 370 -1.26 -7.11 12.30
CA ASP A 370 -1.23 -5.75 11.79
C ASP A 370 -2.54 -5.45 11.05
N GLY A 371 -3.33 -4.51 11.57
CA GLY A 371 -4.59 -4.08 10.95
C GLY A 371 -4.45 -2.77 10.17
N ASP A 372 -3.33 -2.07 10.34
CA ASP A 372 -2.97 -0.88 9.58
C ASP A 372 -2.29 -1.26 8.26
N VAL A 373 -1.06 -1.78 8.32
CA VAL A 373 -0.29 -2.31 7.18
C VAL A 373 -0.56 -3.82 7.03
N SER A 374 -1.83 -4.16 6.85
CA SER A 374 -2.34 -5.54 6.93
C SER A 374 -1.81 -6.54 5.89
N ASP A 375 -1.29 -6.07 4.76
CA ASP A 375 -0.60 -6.90 3.77
C ASP A 375 0.85 -7.28 4.16
N LEU A 376 1.38 -6.68 5.24
CA LEU A 376 2.75 -6.85 5.72
C LEU A 376 3.80 -6.60 4.63
N GLN A 377 3.57 -5.59 3.77
CA GLN A 377 4.45 -5.23 2.65
C GLN A 377 5.94 -5.04 3.03
N GLY A 378 6.25 -4.81 4.31
CA GLY A 378 7.62 -4.79 4.82
C GLY A 378 8.48 -6.02 4.50
N GLU A 379 7.89 -7.17 4.15
CA GLU A 379 8.63 -8.35 3.67
C GLU A 379 9.48 -8.03 2.41
N ASP A 380 9.11 -7.03 1.60
CA ASP A 380 9.89 -6.63 0.43
C ASP A 380 11.25 -6.00 0.81
N PHE A 381 11.46 -5.55 2.06
CA PHE A 381 12.80 -5.19 2.56
C PHE A 381 13.77 -6.37 2.61
N VAL A 382 13.26 -7.60 2.58
CA VAL A 382 14.04 -8.82 2.45
C VAL A 382 14.05 -9.26 0.98
N ASP A 383 12.88 -9.51 0.40
CA ASP A 383 12.75 -10.11 -0.93
C ASP A 383 13.26 -9.21 -2.06
N GLY A 384 12.99 -7.90 -1.98
CA GLY A 384 13.38 -6.90 -2.97
C GLY A 384 14.89 -6.62 -3.03
N THR A 385 15.67 -7.13 -2.07
CA THR A 385 17.15 -6.98 -2.08
C THR A 385 17.87 -8.05 -2.89
N ARG A 386 17.18 -9.13 -3.27
CA ARG A 386 17.78 -10.29 -3.94
C ARG A 386 18.32 -9.89 -5.31
N GLY A 387 19.63 -10.06 -5.50
CA GLY A 387 20.29 -9.79 -6.78
C GLY A 387 20.48 -8.31 -7.11
N VAL A 388 20.02 -7.38 -6.26
CA VAL A 388 20.15 -5.93 -6.49
C VAL A 388 21.59 -5.45 -6.26
N SER A 389 22.28 -5.95 -5.23
CA SER A 389 23.69 -5.61 -4.96
C SER A 389 24.53 -6.87 -4.67
N ARG A 390 25.58 -6.75 -3.85
CA ARG A 390 26.56 -7.81 -3.55
C ARG A 390 26.01 -8.93 -2.68
N GLY A 391 24.86 -8.74 -2.03
CA GLY A 391 24.20 -9.76 -1.18
C GLY A 391 24.94 -10.07 0.13
N ALA A 392 25.86 -9.20 0.57
CA ALA A 392 26.63 -9.42 1.79
C ALA A 392 25.83 -9.07 3.06
N ALA A 393 25.03 -8.01 3.01
CA ALA A 393 24.19 -7.56 4.12
C ALA A 393 23.16 -8.64 4.50
N LEU A 394 22.98 -8.87 5.80
CA LEU A 394 21.87 -9.68 6.30
C LEU A 394 20.59 -8.85 6.20
N GLN A 395 19.60 -9.36 5.48
CA GLN A 395 18.24 -8.79 5.44
C GLN A 395 17.33 -9.83 6.09
N SER A 396 16.80 -9.49 7.26
CA SER A 396 16.07 -10.41 8.13
C SER A 396 14.61 -9.98 8.21
N ALA A 397 13.69 -10.94 8.15
CA ALA A 397 12.30 -10.73 8.52
C ALA A 397 11.97 -11.56 9.77
N VAL A 398 11.22 -10.92 10.67
CA VAL A 398 10.88 -11.38 12.02
C VAL A 398 9.36 -11.31 12.16
N TYR A 399 8.70 -12.42 11.90
CA TYR A 399 7.24 -12.53 12.03
C TYR A 399 6.86 -12.77 13.49
N VAL A 400 6.08 -11.85 14.07
CA VAL A 400 5.62 -11.93 15.46
C VAL A 400 4.15 -12.32 15.45
N VAL A 401 3.87 -13.61 15.66
CA VAL A 401 2.50 -14.14 15.66
C VAL A 401 1.65 -13.43 16.72
N GLY A 402 0.49 -12.92 16.31
CA GLY A 402 -0.44 -12.27 17.23
C GLY A 402 -0.10 -10.84 17.62
N ALA A 403 0.98 -10.26 17.06
CA ALA A 403 1.32 -8.87 17.33
C ALA A 403 0.53 -7.92 16.43
N ASN A 404 0.13 -6.82 17.03
CA ASN A 404 -0.59 -5.69 16.49
C ASN A 404 0.38 -4.63 15.98
N HIS A 405 -0.06 -3.77 15.06
CA HIS A 405 0.78 -2.70 14.55
C HIS A 405 1.10 -1.67 15.64
N ASN A 406 0.05 -1.15 16.28
CA ASN A 406 0.17 0.00 17.18
C ASN A 406 0.95 -0.30 18.45
N PHE A 407 0.88 -1.53 18.97
CA PHE A 407 1.38 -1.86 20.30
C PHE A 407 2.92 -1.94 20.41
N PHE A 408 3.66 -1.63 19.34
CA PHE A 408 5.09 -1.33 19.42
C PHE A 408 5.38 0.13 19.85
N ASN A 409 4.36 0.98 19.94
CA ASN A 409 4.45 2.36 20.40
C ASN A 409 3.46 2.57 21.56
N SER A 410 3.97 2.91 22.76
CA SER A 410 3.09 3.05 23.94
C SER A 410 2.11 4.23 23.83
N GLU A 411 2.41 5.24 23.01
CA GLU A 411 1.53 6.39 22.77
C GLU A 411 0.45 6.10 21.72
N TRP A 412 0.44 4.89 21.14
CA TRP A 412 -0.62 4.37 20.27
C TRP A 412 -1.31 3.15 20.89
N THR A 413 -0.94 2.78 22.13
CA THR A 413 -1.48 1.63 22.84
C THR A 413 -2.62 2.05 23.77
N PRO A 414 -3.84 1.50 23.62
CA PRO A 414 -4.95 1.77 24.53
C PRO A 414 -4.58 1.48 26.00
N GLY A 415 -4.94 2.40 26.89
CA GLY A 415 -4.64 2.30 28.34
C GLY A 415 -3.19 2.62 28.72
N GLU A 416 -2.29 2.86 27.77
CA GLU A 416 -0.92 3.36 28.04
C GLU A 416 -0.68 4.78 27.48
N ALA A 417 -1.35 5.14 26.38
CA ALA A 417 -1.15 6.40 25.67
C ALA A 417 -1.67 7.64 26.42
N GLN A 418 -1.04 8.80 26.18
CA GLN A 418 -1.52 10.10 26.67
C GLN A 418 -2.65 10.69 25.83
N ALA A 419 -2.72 10.31 24.55
CA ALA A 419 -3.76 10.68 23.60
C ALA A 419 -4.69 9.49 23.33
N PRO A 420 -5.89 9.72 22.76
CA PRO A 420 -6.74 8.65 22.27
C PRO A 420 -5.96 7.68 21.36
N ALA A 421 -6.13 6.39 21.64
CA ALA A 421 -5.39 5.30 21.02
C ALA A 421 -6.32 4.12 20.79
N GLN A 422 -6.01 3.33 19.76
CA GLN A 422 -6.88 2.23 19.32
C GLN A 422 -6.08 0.97 18.99
N ASP A 423 -6.74 -0.18 19.13
CA ASP A 423 -6.31 -1.42 18.50
C ASP A 423 -6.61 -1.32 16.99
N ASP A 424 -5.59 -1.34 16.14
CA ASP A 424 -5.76 -1.21 14.68
C ASP A 424 -6.34 -2.47 14.03
N PHE A 425 -6.45 -3.60 14.73
CA PHE A 425 -7.14 -4.76 14.20
C PHE A 425 -8.64 -4.66 14.48
N GLY A 426 -9.43 -4.40 13.43
CA GLY A 426 -10.89 -4.35 13.52
C GLY A 426 -11.46 -5.63 14.11
N ALA A 427 -12.29 -5.51 15.15
CA ALA A 427 -12.97 -6.63 15.78
C ALA A 427 -14.48 -6.46 15.59
N ASP A 428 -15.10 -7.41 14.90
CA ASP A 428 -16.55 -7.59 14.90
C ASP A 428 -16.94 -8.34 16.19
N PRO A 429 -17.70 -7.73 17.12
CA PRO A 429 -18.12 -8.39 18.35
C PRO A 429 -19.01 -9.61 18.12
N ASP A 430 -19.81 -9.61 17.05
CA ASP A 430 -20.72 -10.69 16.69
C ASP A 430 -19.96 -11.82 15.95
N HIS A 431 -18.85 -11.47 15.29
CA HIS A 431 -18.00 -12.39 14.54
C HIS A 431 -16.49 -12.20 14.84
N PRO A 432 -16.02 -12.54 16.05
CA PRO A 432 -14.62 -12.32 16.42
C PRO A 432 -13.67 -13.17 15.56
N ASP A 433 -12.62 -12.54 15.05
CA ASP A 433 -11.56 -13.21 14.32
C ASP A 433 -10.80 -14.19 15.25
N PRO A 434 -10.66 -15.47 14.86
CA PRO A 434 -10.09 -16.50 15.73
C PRO A 434 -8.58 -16.38 15.93
N VAL A 435 -7.90 -15.47 15.22
CA VAL A 435 -6.44 -15.25 15.28
C VAL A 435 -6.09 -13.96 16.02
N CYS A 436 -6.81 -12.88 15.74
CA CYS A 436 -6.36 -11.53 16.01
C CYS A 436 -7.31 -10.71 16.88
N SER A 437 -8.57 -11.13 17.07
CA SER A 437 -9.44 -10.45 18.04
C SER A 437 -8.86 -10.51 19.45
N PRO A 438 -9.00 -9.44 20.26
CA PRO A 438 -8.60 -9.46 21.66
C PRO A 438 -9.14 -10.68 22.40
N GLY A 439 -8.27 -11.40 23.12
CA GLY A 439 -8.62 -12.63 23.84
C GLY A 439 -8.45 -13.93 23.05
N ALA A 440 -8.23 -13.87 21.73
CA ALA A 440 -7.87 -15.06 20.94
C ALA A 440 -6.56 -15.68 21.44
N ALA A 441 -6.45 -17.02 21.41
CA ALA A 441 -5.29 -17.75 21.96
C ALA A 441 -3.96 -17.37 21.30
N THR A 442 -4.01 -16.91 20.05
CA THR A 442 -2.86 -16.45 19.27
C THR A 442 -2.51 -14.99 19.51
N ARG A 443 -3.45 -14.16 19.99
CA ARG A 443 -3.29 -12.71 20.16
C ARG A 443 -2.40 -12.39 21.37
N LEU A 444 -1.40 -11.55 21.17
CA LEU A 444 -0.50 -11.11 22.24
C LEU A 444 -1.08 -9.90 22.97
N THR A 445 -0.87 -9.81 24.28
CA THR A 445 -1.19 -8.59 25.04
C THR A 445 -0.21 -7.46 24.70
N ALA A 446 -0.62 -6.20 24.85
CA ALA A 446 0.26 -5.05 24.59
C ALA A 446 1.63 -5.17 25.27
N THR A 447 1.66 -5.50 26.57
CA THR A 447 2.93 -5.70 27.29
C THR A 447 3.80 -6.80 26.69
N GLN A 448 3.23 -7.91 26.20
CA GLN A 448 3.99 -8.98 25.55
C GLN A 448 4.59 -8.51 24.22
N GLN A 449 3.84 -7.71 23.47
CA GLN A 449 4.30 -7.13 22.20
C GLN A 449 5.44 -6.14 22.40
N HIS A 450 5.31 -5.21 23.36
CA HIS A 450 6.38 -4.31 23.80
C HIS A 450 7.67 -5.06 24.17
N ARG A 451 7.56 -6.16 24.95
CA ARG A 451 8.72 -6.99 25.32
C ARG A 451 9.35 -7.68 24.12
N ALA A 452 8.54 -8.20 23.19
CA ALA A 452 9.03 -8.82 21.96
C ALA A 452 9.76 -7.78 21.09
N GLY A 453 9.15 -6.61 20.85
CA GLY A 453 9.75 -5.50 20.12
C GLY A 453 11.11 -5.10 20.66
N ALA A 454 11.16 -4.74 21.95
CA ALA A 454 12.39 -4.37 22.65
C ALA A 454 13.49 -5.43 22.52
N THR A 455 13.11 -6.70 22.66
CA THR A 455 14.04 -7.84 22.58
C THR A 455 14.67 -7.99 21.19
N TYR A 456 13.88 -7.89 20.12
CA TYR A 456 14.40 -8.05 18.75
C TYR A 456 15.11 -6.78 18.24
N ILE A 457 14.71 -5.58 18.68
CA ILE A 457 15.48 -4.35 18.48
C ILE A 457 16.86 -4.46 19.15
N ALA A 458 16.92 -4.95 20.39
CA ALA A 458 18.18 -5.19 21.09
C ALA A 458 19.04 -6.28 20.41
N ALA A 459 18.42 -7.32 19.84
CA ALA A 459 19.12 -8.33 19.05
C ALA A 459 19.81 -7.69 17.82
N ALA A 460 19.10 -6.84 17.09
CA ALA A 460 19.64 -6.12 15.94
C ALA A 460 20.77 -5.16 16.34
N ALA A 461 20.60 -4.39 17.42
CA ALA A 461 21.63 -3.50 17.95
C ALA A 461 22.92 -4.26 18.31
N ARG A 462 22.79 -5.40 19.01
CA ARG A 462 23.93 -6.26 19.36
C ARG A 462 24.63 -6.84 18.13
N LEU A 463 23.88 -7.28 17.13
CA LEU A 463 24.45 -7.84 15.92
C LEU A 463 25.17 -6.77 15.08
N PHE A 464 24.50 -5.65 14.79
CA PHE A 464 24.97 -4.66 13.82
C PHE A 464 25.94 -3.63 14.39
N LEU A 465 25.76 -3.21 15.66
CA LEU A 465 26.61 -2.20 16.29
C LEU A 465 27.76 -2.80 17.09
N SER A 466 27.51 -3.94 17.74
CA SER A 466 28.49 -4.60 18.62
C SER A 466 29.18 -5.80 17.97
N GLY A 467 28.68 -6.30 16.83
CA GLY A 467 29.26 -7.46 16.14
C GLY A 467 29.05 -8.79 16.88
N ASP A 468 28.06 -8.88 17.79
CA ASP A 468 27.82 -10.06 18.60
C ASP A 468 27.07 -11.13 17.79
N ASP A 469 27.78 -11.97 17.04
CA ASP A 469 27.16 -13.00 16.18
C ASP A 469 26.38 -14.07 16.98
N ARG A 470 26.53 -14.14 18.31
CA ARG A 470 25.78 -15.09 19.16
C ARG A 470 24.28 -14.80 19.20
N VAL A 471 23.84 -13.58 18.84
CA VAL A 471 22.41 -13.25 18.70
C VAL A 471 21.88 -13.47 17.28
N ARG A 472 22.74 -13.68 16.27
CA ARG A 472 22.33 -13.95 14.89
C ARG A 472 21.31 -15.07 14.73
N PRO A 473 21.36 -16.19 15.48
CA PRO A 473 20.36 -17.25 15.38
C PRO A 473 18.92 -16.81 15.68
N LEU A 474 18.74 -15.68 16.38
CA LEU A 474 17.43 -15.08 16.62
C LEU A 474 16.86 -14.40 15.36
N LEU A 475 17.72 -13.99 14.42
CA LEU A 475 17.37 -13.10 13.30
C LEU A 475 17.51 -13.77 11.93
N ASP A 476 18.26 -14.87 11.82
CA ASP A 476 18.65 -15.39 10.52
C ASP A 476 17.86 -16.63 10.08
N GLY A 477 16.77 -17.02 10.72
CA GLY A 477 16.05 -18.26 10.39
C GLY A 477 16.69 -19.54 10.93
N SER A 478 17.54 -19.45 11.96
CA SER A 478 18.07 -20.63 12.66
C SER A 478 17.03 -21.37 13.51
N GLY A 479 15.82 -20.83 13.67
CA GLY A 479 14.78 -21.42 14.53
C GLY A 479 15.15 -21.36 16.01
N LYS A 480 15.58 -20.18 16.49
CA LYS A 480 15.84 -19.92 17.91
C LYS A 480 14.94 -18.80 18.41
N ARG A 481 14.48 -18.92 19.66
CA ARG A 481 13.72 -17.85 20.34
C ARG A 481 14.57 -17.09 21.35
N ALA A 482 14.16 -15.87 21.65
CA ALA A 482 14.66 -15.10 22.77
C ALA A 482 13.75 -15.27 24.00
N PRO A 483 14.25 -15.77 25.15
CA PRO A 483 13.43 -15.94 26.35
C PRO A 483 12.72 -14.69 26.86
N SER A 484 13.34 -13.51 26.74
CA SER A 484 12.70 -12.24 27.14
C SER A 484 11.46 -11.86 26.32
N ALA A 485 11.27 -12.49 25.15
CA ALA A 485 10.08 -12.29 24.32
C ALA A 485 8.96 -13.30 24.62
N ASP A 486 9.16 -14.26 25.52
CA ASP A 486 8.11 -15.23 25.87
C ASP A 486 6.87 -14.51 26.44
N PRO A 487 5.64 -14.95 26.10
CA PRO A 487 5.29 -16.17 25.37
C PRO A 487 5.24 -16.04 23.84
N ALA A 488 5.69 -14.92 23.25
CA ALA A 488 5.55 -14.66 21.81
C ALA A 488 6.15 -15.79 20.95
N ARG A 489 5.40 -16.20 19.92
CA ARG A 489 5.93 -17.09 18.86
C ARG A 489 6.50 -16.22 17.76
N VAL A 490 7.82 -16.22 17.68
CA VAL A 490 8.55 -15.43 16.68
C VAL A 490 9.29 -16.36 15.74
N LEU A 491 9.05 -16.17 14.45
CA LEU A 491 9.66 -16.92 13.37
C LEU A 491 10.52 -15.98 12.55
N THR A 492 11.67 -16.46 12.08
CA THR A 492 12.57 -15.63 11.28
C THR A 492 13.02 -16.35 10.02
N HIS A 493 13.36 -15.55 9.03
CA HIS A 493 14.06 -15.97 7.82
C HIS A 493 14.88 -14.80 7.30
N ALA A 494 15.85 -15.09 6.44
CA ALA A 494 16.72 -14.03 5.93
C ALA A 494 17.29 -14.34 4.55
N VAL A 495 17.70 -13.26 3.87
CA VAL A 495 18.62 -13.30 2.73
C VAL A 495 19.94 -12.61 3.08
N GLY A 496 20.97 -12.87 2.28
CA GLY A 496 22.35 -12.43 2.57
C GLY A 496 22.92 -13.03 3.86
N GLY A 497 23.90 -12.38 4.49
CA GLY A 497 24.53 -12.87 5.73
C GLY A 497 25.23 -14.23 5.56
N ARG A 498 26.14 -14.32 4.57
CA ARG A 498 26.81 -15.57 4.11
C ARG A 498 25.88 -16.63 3.52
N ARG A 499 24.82 -16.17 2.85
CA ARG A 499 24.07 -16.98 1.88
C ARG A 499 24.68 -16.85 0.48
N SER A 500 24.87 -17.97 -0.21
CA SER A 500 25.51 -18.05 -1.52
C SER A 500 24.88 -19.15 -2.38
N GLY A 501 25.00 -19.06 -3.70
CA GLY A 501 24.43 -20.05 -4.62
C GLY A 501 22.90 -20.14 -4.51
N GLY A 502 22.20 -19.18 -5.11
CA GLY A 502 20.74 -19.05 -5.00
C GLY A 502 19.96 -19.77 -6.09
N PHE A 503 19.02 -20.63 -5.70
CA PHE A 503 17.94 -21.12 -6.56
C PHE A 503 16.81 -20.10 -6.53
N LEU A 504 16.79 -19.20 -7.52
CA LEU A 504 15.83 -18.10 -7.61
C LEU A 504 14.82 -18.33 -8.73
N PRO A 505 13.50 -18.33 -8.44
CA PRO A 505 12.46 -18.44 -9.46
C PRO A 505 12.56 -17.33 -10.52
N ASP A 506 12.92 -16.11 -10.10
CA ASP A 506 12.95 -14.89 -10.92
C ASP A 506 14.17 -14.74 -11.85
N SER A 507 15.09 -15.70 -11.82
CA SER A 507 16.38 -15.62 -12.55
C SER A 507 16.40 -16.39 -13.88
N GLY A 508 15.21 -16.64 -14.46
CA GLY A 508 15.05 -17.46 -15.66
C GLY A 508 15.20 -18.96 -15.40
N ALA A 509 14.98 -19.40 -14.15
CA ALA A 509 15.08 -20.80 -13.78
C ALA A 509 13.98 -21.64 -14.47
N LYS A 510 14.35 -22.85 -14.93
CA LYS A 510 13.40 -23.83 -15.45
C LYS A 510 12.79 -24.61 -14.28
N VAL A 511 11.47 -24.71 -14.27
CA VAL A 511 10.69 -25.46 -13.27
C VAL A 511 10.01 -26.66 -13.94
N THR A 512 10.09 -27.85 -13.33
CA THR A 512 9.38 -29.05 -13.79
C THR A 512 8.74 -29.78 -12.61
N GLY A 513 7.57 -30.41 -12.78
CA GLY A 513 6.84 -31.05 -11.68
C GLY A 513 6.19 -30.07 -10.69
N ALA A 514 6.22 -28.78 -11.02
CA ALA A 514 5.62 -27.66 -10.31
C ALA A 514 5.36 -26.51 -11.30
N ARG A 515 4.67 -25.46 -10.86
CA ARG A 515 4.38 -24.29 -11.67
C ARG A 515 5.23 -23.10 -11.21
N LEU A 516 5.87 -22.41 -12.14
CA LEU A 516 6.39 -21.06 -11.88
C LEU A 516 5.19 -20.10 -11.93
N CYS A 517 4.96 -19.35 -10.85
CA CYS A 517 3.84 -18.43 -10.72
C CYS A 517 4.34 -17.01 -10.44
N SER A 518 3.55 -16.00 -10.83
CA SER A 518 3.85 -14.59 -10.54
C SER A 518 3.35 -14.19 -9.15
N ALA A 519 4.14 -13.42 -8.42
CA ALA A 519 3.72 -12.82 -7.15
C ALA A 519 2.53 -11.87 -7.36
N VAL A 520 2.57 -11.06 -8.41
CA VAL A 520 1.58 -10.01 -8.70
C VAL A 520 1.19 -10.13 -10.17
N ASP A 521 -0.01 -10.67 -10.43
CA ASP A 521 -0.63 -10.78 -11.75
C ASP A 521 -2.16 -10.93 -11.56
N PRO A 522 -3.00 -10.23 -12.34
CA PRO A 522 -4.46 -10.34 -12.21
C PRO A 522 -5.01 -11.67 -12.77
N ASP A 523 -4.26 -12.38 -13.61
CA ASP A 523 -4.69 -13.68 -14.14
C ASP A 523 -4.50 -14.79 -13.07
N PRO A 524 -5.59 -15.39 -12.54
CA PRO A 524 -5.49 -16.43 -11.52
C PRO A 524 -4.75 -17.69 -12.00
N ALA A 525 -4.65 -17.94 -13.31
CA ALA A 525 -3.87 -19.05 -13.87
C ALA A 525 -2.35 -18.79 -13.75
N VAL A 526 -1.95 -17.53 -13.71
CA VAL A 526 -0.55 -17.08 -13.62
C VAL A 526 -0.14 -16.78 -12.18
N ALA A 527 -1.05 -16.17 -11.39
CA ALA A 527 -0.79 -15.75 -10.03
C ALA A 527 -0.37 -16.90 -9.10
N CYS A 528 0.42 -16.57 -8.07
CA CYS A 528 0.84 -17.52 -7.04
C CYS A 528 -0.29 -17.83 -6.05
N LEU A 529 -1.04 -16.80 -5.66
CA LEU A 529 -2.32 -16.90 -4.97
C LEU A 529 -3.36 -16.27 -5.88
N ALA A 530 -4.48 -16.95 -6.07
CA ALA A 530 -5.57 -16.42 -6.87
C ALA A 530 -6.32 -15.34 -6.08
N PRO A 531 -6.90 -14.31 -6.71
CA PRO A 531 -7.55 -13.19 -6.02
C PRO A 531 -8.63 -13.60 -5.01
N GLU A 532 -9.30 -14.73 -5.23
CA GLU A 532 -10.31 -15.30 -4.35
C GLU A 532 -9.75 -16.08 -3.15
N THR A 533 -8.43 -16.16 -3.00
CA THR A 533 -7.79 -16.84 -1.87
C THR A 533 -8.05 -16.05 -0.59
N LEU A 534 -8.62 -16.70 0.43
CA LEU A 534 -8.75 -16.10 1.75
C LEU A 534 -7.37 -15.81 2.35
N GLY A 535 -7.17 -14.56 2.80
CA GLY A 535 -5.91 -14.07 3.34
C GLY A 535 -4.91 -13.72 2.24
N SER A 536 -3.76 -13.18 2.64
CA SER A 536 -2.75 -12.69 1.69
C SER A 536 -1.35 -13.22 2.01
N SER A 537 -0.40 -12.93 1.13
CA SER A 537 1.01 -13.24 1.33
C SER A 537 1.83 -11.96 1.38
N PRO A 538 2.65 -11.74 2.42
CA PRO A 538 3.56 -10.59 2.48
C PRO A 538 4.55 -10.57 1.31
N HIS A 539 4.92 -11.74 0.77
CA HIS A 539 5.80 -11.86 -0.39
C HIS A 539 5.20 -11.28 -1.67
N PHE A 540 3.87 -11.15 -1.72
CA PHE A 540 3.08 -10.81 -2.90
C PHE A 540 2.38 -9.45 -2.76
N ALA A 541 2.82 -8.60 -1.82
CA ALA A 541 2.34 -7.23 -1.68
C ALA A 541 2.40 -6.49 -3.02
N GLN A 542 1.31 -5.82 -3.39
CA GLN A 542 1.16 -5.12 -4.66
C GLN A 542 1.99 -3.82 -4.70
N TRP A 543 2.10 -3.23 -5.89
CA TRP A 543 2.78 -1.96 -6.12
C TRP A 543 1.94 -1.07 -7.06
N GLU A 544 2.57 -0.07 -7.67
CA GLU A 544 1.99 0.87 -8.66
C GLU A 544 1.26 0.20 -9.84
N THR A 545 1.50 -1.10 -10.07
CA THR A 545 0.93 -1.88 -11.17
C THR A 545 0.33 -3.18 -10.67
N ASN A 546 -0.80 -3.60 -11.24
CA ASN A 546 -1.43 -4.90 -10.95
C ASN A 546 -0.67 -6.11 -11.53
N LYS A 547 0.38 -5.88 -12.33
CA LYS A 547 1.25 -6.92 -12.88
C LYS A 547 2.71 -6.51 -12.78
N GLU A 548 3.51 -7.34 -12.11
CA GLU A 548 4.95 -7.12 -11.97
C GLU A 548 5.78 -8.21 -12.64
N THR A 549 6.91 -7.81 -13.23
CA THR A 549 7.88 -8.76 -13.79
C THR A 549 9.06 -8.96 -12.84
N GLY A 550 9.47 -10.22 -12.65
CA GLY A 550 10.65 -10.57 -11.86
C GLY A 550 10.39 -10.73 -10.36
N ARG A 551 9.14 -10.98 -9.97
CA ARG A 551 8.74 -11.48 -8.65
C ARG A 551 7.90 -12.75 -8.83
N SER A 552 8.45 -13.90 -8.47
CA SER A 552 7.87 -15.22 -8.77
C SER A 552 8.18 -16.20 -7.66
N ALA A 553 7.33 -17.22 -7.55
CA ALA A 553 7.56 -18.36 -6.67
C ALA A 553 7.37 -19.67 -7.46
N VAL A 554 7.83 -20.77 -6.88
CA VAL A 554 7.53 -22.11 -7.39
C VAL A 554 6.35 -22.66 -6.61
N ALA A 555 5.19 -22.76 -7.24
CA ALA A 555 3.97 -23.32 -6.69
C ALA A 555 3.91 -24.84 -6.90
N LEU A 556 3.86 -25.58 -5.81
CA LEU A 556 3.70 -27.02 -5.75
C LEU A 556 2.24 -27.34 -5.38
N LYS A 557 1.63 -28.26 -6.11
CA LYS A 557 0.33 -28.87 -5.80
C LYS A 557 0.40 -30.35 -6.09
N TRP A 558 -0.03 -31.19 -5.15
CA TRP A 558 -0.01 -32.64 -5.33
C TRP A 558 -1.25 -33.30 -4.71
N SER A 559 -1.72 -34.36 -5.37
CA SER A 559 -2.79 -35.26 -4.89
C SER A 559 -2.25 -36.62 -4.43
N ALA A 560 -0.98 -36.91 -4.70
CA ALA A 560 -0.24 -38.08 -4.25
C ALA A 560 1.23 -37.70 -3.99
N PRO A 561 1.92 -38.34 -3.03
CA PRO A 561 3.34 -38.09 -2.78
C PRO A 561 4.22 -38.61 -3.93
N GLY A 562 5.45 -38.10 -4.02
CA GLY A 562 6.52 -38.68 -4.86
C GLY A 562 6.90 -37.90 -6.14
N THR A 563 6.03 -37.05 -6.67
CA THR A 563 6.37 -36.21 -7.84
C THR A 563 7.28 -35.06 -7.41
N ALA A 564 8.53 -35.06 -7.87
CA ALA A 564 9.51 -34.04 -7.50
C ALA A 564 9.28 -32.73 -8.26
N ALA A 565 9.17 -31.63 -7.52
CA ALA A 565 9.29 -30.28 -8.05
C ALA A 565 10.77 -29.94 -8.20
N ARG A 566 11.24 -29.75 -9.44
CA ARG A 566 12.64 -29.45 -9.74
C ARG A 566 12.79 -28.01 -10.19
N VAL A 567 13.77 -27.32 -9.59
CA VAL A 567 14.22 -25.98 -9.98
C VAL A 567 15.63 -26.08 -10.58
N THR A 568 15.79 -25.62 -11.81
CA THR A 568 17.04 -25.66 -12.57
C THR A 568 17.45 -24.23 -12.93
N PRO A 569 18.44 -23.61 -12.24
CA PRO A 569 18.94 -22.29 -12.60
C PRO A 569 19.54 -22.28 -14.01
N VAL A 570 19.61 -21.09 -14.63
CA VAL A 570 20.18 -20.89 -15.98
C VAL A 570 21.65 -21.34 -16.04
N LYS A 571 22.39 -21.15 -14.95
CA LYS A 571 23.78 -21.58 -14.81
C LYS A 571 23.93 -22.41 -13.54
N PRO A 572 24.76 -23.47 -13.53
CA PRO A 572 25.10 -24.17 -12.31
C PRO A 572 25.65 -23.20 -11.25
N LEU A 573 25.26 -23.43 -10.01
CA LEU A 573 25.61 -22.59 -8.87
C LEU A 573 26.59 -23.29 -7.93
N SER A 574 27.34 -22.49 -7.18
CA SER A 574 28.28 -22.98 -6.19
C SER A 574 27.66 -22.93 -4.80
N LEU A 575 27.57 -24.09 -4.15
CA LEU A 575 27.27 -24.25 -2.73
C LEU A 575 28.55 -24.49 -1.90
N ARG A 576 29.73 -24.37 -2.51
CA ARG A 576 31.01 -24.58 -1.83
C ARG A 576 31.16 -23.64 -0.64
N GLY A 577 31.58 -24.20 0.50
CA GLY A 577 31.76 -23.44 1.75
C GLY A 577 30.45 -23.23 2.54
N SER A 578 29.31 -23.67 2.00
CA SER A 578 28.05 -23.73 2.74
C SER A 578 27.98 -25.00 3.59
N GLN A 579 27.37 -24.89 4.77
CA GLN A 579 27.13 -26.00 5.69
C GLN A 579 25.74 -26.61 5.51
N LYS A 580 24.76 -25.77 5.15
CA LYS A 580 23.36 -26.15 4.98
C LYS A 580 22.81 -25.56 3.68
N LEU A 581 21.75 -26.14 3.17
CA LEU A 581 20.87 -25.49 2.20
C LEU A 581 19.67 -24.93 2.99
N ALA A 582 19.49 -23.61 2.95
CA ALA A 582 18.36 -22.91 3.54
C ALA A 582 17.30 -22.70 2.44
N LEU A 583 16.07 -23.12 2.69
CA LEU A 583 14.93 -22.97 1.79
C LEU A 583 13.90 -22.08 2.47
N ARG A 584 13.29 -21.16 1.72
CA ARG A 584 12.17 -20.35 2.19
C ARG A 584 10.89 -20.88 1.57
N VAL A 585 10.06 -21.51 2.40
CA VAL A 585 8.87 -22.24 1.95
C VAL A 585 7.67 -21.87 2.82
N PHE A 586 6.53 -21.62 2.20
CA PHE A 586 5.24 -21.56 2.91
C PHE A 586 4.26 -22.59 2.40
N VAL A 587 3.28 -22.86 3.24
CA VAL A 587 2.12 -23.73 2.99
C VAL A 587 0.85 -22.96 3.40
N PRO A 588 -0.35 -23.41 3.01
CA PRO A 588 -1.56 -22.70 3.40
C PRO A 588 -1.66 -22.55 4.93
N PRO A 589 -2.18 -21.41 5.44
CA PRO A 589 -2.41 -21.20 6.86
C PRO A 589 -3.23 -22.33 7.50
N ASN A 590 -3.04 -22.51 8.81
CA ASN A 590 -3.74 -23.53 9.63
C ASN A 590 -3.55 -25.00 9.15
N THR A 591 -2.57 -25.27 8.27
CA THR A 591 -2.21 -26.63 7.84
C THR A 591 -1.04 -27.21 8.62
N SER A 592 -0.96 -28.53 8.73
CA SER A 592 0.11 -29.25 9.43
C SER A 592 0.50 -30.53 8.68
N GLY A 593 1.69 -31.06 8.93
CA GLY A 593 2.10 -32.36 8.39
C GLY A 593 2.64 -32.33 6.95
N THR A 594 2.91 -31.14 6.41
CA THR A 594 3.47 -31.00 5.06
C THR A 594 4.95 -31.35 5.07
N LYS A 595 5.32 -32.46 4.42
CA LYS A 595 6.68 -33.04 4.44
C LYS A 595 7.28 -33.12 3.05
N PHE A 596 8.56 -32.78 2.92
CA PHE A 596 9.31 -32.87 1.67
C PHE A 596 10.67 -33.54 1.88
N ASP A 597 11.08 -34.39 0.93
CA ASP A 597 12.48 -34.75 0.78
C ASP A 597 13.16 -33.68 -0.10
N VAL A 598 14.30 -33.16 0.35
CA VAL A 598 15.10 -32.16 -0.38
C VAL A 598 16.29 -32.85 -1.01
N ALA A 599 16.51 -32.66 -2.31
CA ALA A 599 17.65 -33.21 -3.03
C ALA A 599 18.32 -32.19 -3.94
N VAL A 600 19.60 -32.39 -4.23
CA VAL A 600 20.36 -31.60 -5.19
C VAL A 600 21.03 -32.49 -6.21
N THR A 601 21.26 -31.98 -7.42
CA THR A 601 21.96 -32.67 -8.50
C THR A 601 23.09 -31.80 -9.03
N ASP A 602 24.28 -32.36 -9.23
CA ASP A 602 25.41 -31.66 -9.84
C ASP A 602 25.46 -31.77 -11.37
N SER A 603 26.41 -31.08 -11.98
CA SER A 603 26.60 -31.06 -13.43
C SER A 603 27.02 -32.42 -14.01
N SER A 604 27.54 -33.32 -13.17
CA SER A 604 27.86 -34.72 -13.51
C SER A 604 26.66 -35.67 -13.39
N ASN A 605 25.44 -35.14 -13.19
CA ASN A 605 24.20 -35.89 -12.98
C ASN A 605 24.17 -36.72 -11.68
N ARG A 606 25.06 -36.49 -10.72
CA ARG A 606 24.98 -37.14 -9.41
C ARG A 606 23.91 -36.45 -8.58
N ARG A 607 22.85 -37.17 -8.23
CA ARG A 607 21.74 -36.72 -7.38
C ARG A 607 21.92 -37.23 -5.96
N VAL A 608 21.75 -36.36 -4.97
CA VAL A 608 21.79 -36.73 -3.55
C VAL A 608 20.61 -36.11 -2.80
N THR A 609 19.87 -36.95 -2.06
CA THR A 609 18.87 -36.50 -1.08
C THR A 609 19.60 -35.99 0.17
N LEU A 610 19.39 -34.71 0.50
CA LEU A 610 20.02 -34.02 1.64
C LEU A 610 19.33 -34.36 2.97
N GLY A 611 18.00 -34.49 2.94
CA GLY A 611 17.20 -34.80 4.12
C GLY A 611 15.71 -34.53 3.91
N ARG A 612 14.93 -34.85 4.93
CA ARG A 612 13.49 -34.57 4.98
C ARG A 612 13.22 -33.37 5.88
N THR A 613 12.30 -32.51 5.46
CA THR A 613 11.81 -31.36 6.24
C THR A 613 10.30 -31.41 6.40
N GLU A 614 9.80 -30.74 7.43
CA GLU A 614 8.38 -30.53 7.70
C GLU A 614 8.13 -29.03 7.88
N VAL A 615 6.99 -28.56 7.38
CA VAL A 615 6.53 -27.18 7.54
C VAL A 615 5.06 -27.18 7.94
N THR A 616 4.72 -26.29 8.86
CA THR A 616 3.37 -26.06 9.38
C THR A 616 2.93 -24.68 8.94
N GLY A 617 1.70 -24.53 8.48
CA GLY A 617 1.13 -23.22 8.14
C GLY A 617 1.04 -22.33 9.37
N LEU A 618 1.16 -21.02 9.16
CA LEU A 618 0.93 -20.06 10.24
C LEU A 618 -0.54 -20.05 10.66
N PRO A 619 -0.86 -19.65 11.90
CA PRO A 619 -2.20 -19.19 12.24
C PRO A 619 -2.62 -18.10 11.26
N GLY A 620 -3.82 -18.22 10.70
CA GLY A 620 -4.32 -17.27 9.71
C GLY A 620 -5.82 -17.25 9.58
N SER A 621 -6.31 -16.16 9.02
CA SER A 621 -7.70 -15.87 8.69
C SER A 621 -7.74 -15.07 7.38
N GLN A 622 -8.94 -14.71 6.93
CA GLN A 622 -9.09 -13.88 5.72
C GLN A 622 -8.49 -12.48 5.84
N TYR A 623 -8.27 -12.01 7.08
CA TYR A 623 -7.77 -10.67 7.41
C TYR A 623 -6.27 -10.61 7.68
N THR A 624 -5.55 -11.72 7.53
CA THR A 624 -4.13 -11.81 7.88
C THR A 624 -3.28 -12.20 6.68
N ALA A 625 -2.09 -11.57 6.58
CA ALA A 625 -1.07 -11.94 5.61
C ALA A 625 -0.23 -13.14 6.09
N SER A 626 -0.89 -14.29 6.25
CA SER A 626 -0.35 -15.49 6.92
C SER A 626 0.28 -16.53 5.96
N TYR A 627 0.20 -16.32 4.64
CA TYR A 627 0.95 -17.09 3.64
C TYR A 627 2.42 -16.64 3.60
N TRP A 628 3.17 -16.91 4.66
CA TRP A 628 4.52 -16.40 4.85
C TRP A 628 5.57 -17.50 4.92
N ALA A 629 6.69 -17.31 4.21
CA ALA A 629 7.75 -18.29 4.04
C ALA A 629 8.55 -18.50 5.31
N GLN A 630 8.64 -19.75 5.75
CA GLN A 630 9.48 -20.16 6.86
C GLN A 630 10.81 -20.71 6.32
N GLU A 631 11.91 -20.40 7.02
CA GLU A 631 13.23 -20.94 6.66
C GLU A 631 13.41 -22.38 7.17
N LEU A 632 13.59 -23.30 6.23
CA LEU A 632 13.92 -24.70 6.48
C LEU A 632 15.39 -24.93 6.13
N ARG A 633 16.15 -25.63 6.98
CA ARG A 633 17.57 -25.89 6.72
C ARG A 633 17.89 -27.38 6.68
N VAL A 634 18.43 -27.85 5.57
CA VAL A 634 18.94 -29.23 5.42
C VAL A 634 20.47 -29.25 5.37
N PRO A 635 21.15 -30.15 6.11
CA PRO A 635 22.61 -30.24 6.06
C PRO A 635 23.15 -30.66 4.69
N LEU A 636 24.28 -30.07 4.27
CA LEU A 636 25.01 -30.48 3.05
C LEU A 636 26.00 -31.64 3.29
N SER A 637 26.03 -32.20 4.52
CA SER A 637 26.92 -33.31 4.89
C SER A 637 26.62 -34.58 4.09
N ALA A 638 25.35 -34.84 3.73
CA ALA A 638 24.97 -35.95 2.87
C ALA A 638 25.58 -35.83 1.46
N ALA A 639 25.48 -34.64 0.84
CA ALA A 639 26.09 -34.36 -0.46
C ALA A 639 27.62 -34.47 -0.42
N THR A 640 28.24 -33.98 0.65
CA THR A 640 29.70 -34.04 0.83
C THR A 640 30.18 -35.49 0.95
N ARG A 641 29.53 -36.31 1.78
CA ARG A 641 29.87 -37.73 1.94
C ARG A 641 29.67 -38.53 0.65
N ALA A 642 28.65 -38.18 -0.13
CA ALA A 642 28.37 -38.81 -1.42
C ALA A 642 29.27 -38.30 -2.56
N GLY A 643 30.21 -37.39 -2.29
CA GLY A 643 31.13 -36.83 -3.29
C GLY A 643 30.41 -36.06 -4.40
N LEU A 644 29.32 -35.35 -4.10
CA LEU A 644 28.64 -34.46 -5.05
C LEU A 644 29.47 -33.19 -5.27
N ASP A 645 29.59 -32.73 -6.52
CA ASP A 645 30.34 -31.51 -6.84
C ASP A 645 29.54 -30.25 -6.45
N LEU A 646 29.76 -29.79 -5.22
CA LEU A 646 29.14 -28.57 -4.68
C LEU A 646 29.58 -27.29 -5.40
N ARG A 647 30.56 -27.32 -6.32
CA ARG A 647 30.92 -26.15 -7.12
C ARG A 647 29.99 -25.92 -8.32
N HIS A 648 29.37 -26.99 -8.82
CA HIS A 648 28.58 -26.98 -10.05
C HIS A 648 27.23 -27.68 -9.85
N VAL A 649 26.47 -27.24 -8.84
CA VAL A 649 25.12 -27.75 -8.56
C VAL A 649 24.16 -27.19 -9.60
N LYS A 650 23.44 -28.06 -10.32
CA LYS A 650 22.58 -27.66 -11.43
C LYS A 650 21.09 -27.72 -11.16
N SER A 651 20.62 -28.42 -10.12
CA SER A 651 19.20 -28.42 -9.77
C SER A 651 18.93 -28.73 -8.31
N LEU A 652 17.85 -28.17 -7.80
CA LEU A 652 17.20 -28.46 -6.52
C LEU A 652 15.90 -29.22 -6.79
N GLU A 653 15.59 -30.22 -5.97
CA GLU A 653 14.32 -30.94 -5.98
C GLU A 653 13.65 -30.93 -4.60
N LEU A 654 12.33 -30.68 -4.58
CA LEU A 654 11.46 -30.90 -3.44
C LEU A 654 10.47 -32.02 -3.79
N THR A 655 10.51 -33.14 -3.08
CA THR A 655 9.61 -34.28 -3.30
C THR A 655 8.59 -34.39 -2.16
N PRO A 656 7.30 -34.09 -2.40
CA PRO A 656 6.27 -34.20 -1.37
C PRO A 656 6.11 -35.63 -0.85
N ARG A 657 5.93 -35.75 0.47
CA ARG A 657 5.74 -37.02 1.19
C ARG A 657 4.40 -37.13 1.90
N SER A 658 3.66 -36.03 2.05
CA SER A 658 2.28 -36.06 2.51
C SER A 658 1.33 -36.55 1.40
N ARG A 659 0.15 -37.05 1.78
CA ARG A 659 -0.83 -37.62 0.84
C ARG A 659 -1.25 -36.62 -0.24
N SER A 660 -1.52 -35.39 0.15
CA SER A 660 -1.84 -34.27 -0.73
C SER A 660 -1.36 -32.96 -0.09
N GLY A 661 -1.39 -31.87 -0.85
CA GLY A 661 -1.10 -30.54 -0.31
C GLY A 661 -0.72 -29.51 -1.35
N ARG A 662 -0.39 -28.32 -0.83
CA ARG A 662 0.14 -27.17 -1.57
C ARG A 662 1.33 -26.59 -0.82
N ALA A 663 2.30 -26.05 -1.55
CA ALA A 663 3.41 -25.28 -1.00
C ALA A 663 3.98 -24.33 -2.03
N TRP A 664 4.67 -23.30 -1.57
CA TRP A 664 5.35 -22.33 -2.42
C TRP A 664 6.78 -22.18 -1.94
N LEU A 665 7.73 -22.34 -2.87
CA LEU A 665 9.14 -22.09 -2.63
C LEU A 665 9.48 -20.70 -3.16
N MET A 666 9.89 -19.81 -2.25
CA MET A 666 10.33 -18.45 -2.58
C MET A 666 11.76 -18.43 -3.12
N ASP A 667 12.66 -19.18 -2.47
CA ASP A 667 14.02 -19.46 -2.93
C ASP A 667 14.73 -20.49 -2.04
N ALA A 668 15.95 -20.85 -2.45
CA ALA A 668 16.88 -21.59 -1.62
C ALA A 668 18.33 -21.13 -1.82
N TRP A 669 19.12 -21.17 -0.74
CA TRP A 669 20.49 -20.67 -0.70
C TRP A 669 21.40 -21.62 0.08
N GLY A 670 22.64 -21.78 -0.37
CA GLY A 670 23.71 -22.30 0.47
C GLY A 670 23.96 -21.36 1.65
N TRP A 671 23.99 -21.88 2.87
CA TRP A 671 24.12 -21.11 4.10
C TRP A 671 25.39 -21.51 4.87
N ALA A 672 26.08 -20.51 5.43
CA ALA A 672 27.17 -20.67 6.38
C ALA A 672 27.01 -19.70 7.56
N PRO A 673 27.55 -20.02 8.75
CA PRO A 673 27.46 -19.14 9.90
C PRO A 673 28.31 -17.87 9.74
N GLY A 674 27.82 -16.75 10.27
CA GLY A 674 28.51 -15.47 10.41
C GLY A 674 27.87 -14.32 9.63
N THR A 675 28.20 -13.09 10.02
CA THR A 675 27.81 -11.86 9.34
C THR A 675 29.03 -11.21 8.66
N PRO A 676 29.13 -11.21 7.33
CA PRO A 676 30.30 -10.68 6.66
C PRO A 676 30.30 -9.14 6.74
N ALA A 677 31.50 -8.54 6.73
CA ALA A 677 31.61 -7.09 6.68
C ALA A 677 30.99 -6.55 5.38
N VAL A 678 30.01 -5.65 5.53
CA VAL A 678 29.31 -5.06 4.39
C VAL A 678 30.11 -3.90 3.81
N ARG A 679 30.26 -3.90 2.49
CA ARG A 679 30.85 -2.81 1.71
C ARG A 679 29.79 -2.35 0.71
N ALA A 680 29.38 -1.09 0.82
CA ALA A 680 28.46 -0.49 -0.13
C ALA A 680 29.02 -0.61 -1.56
N ALA A 681 28.16 -0.95 -2.51
CA ALA A 681 28.53 -0.97 -3.89
C ALA A 681 28.58 0.46 -4.46
N ALA A 682 29.31 0.66 -5.55
CA ALA A 682 29.23 1.89 -6.33
C ALA A 682 28.05 1.72 -7.29
N LEU A 683 26.89 2.29 -6.94
CA LEU A 683 25.64 2.10 -7.67
C LEU A 683 25.18 3.42 -8.33
N PRO A 684 24.58 3.36 -9.52
CA PRO A 684 23.80 4.46 -10.06
C PRO A 684 22.49 4.59 -9.27
N ARG A 685 22.07 5.83 -9.05
CA ARG A 685 20.78 6.19 -8.49
C ARG A 685 19.89 6.77 -9.57
N VAL A 686 18.63 6.35 -9.62
CA VAL A 686 17.61 6.90 -10.53
C VAL A 686 16.57 7.66 -9.71
N ASP A 687 16.28 8.90 -10.09
CA ASP A 687 15.20 9.72 -9.54
C ASP A 687 14.32 10.22 -10.70
N VAL A 688 13.03 9.89 -10.66
CA VAL A 688 12.00 10.34 -11.60
C VAL A 688 11.40 11.64 -11.08
N GLY A 689 11.48 12.73 -11.83
CA GLY A 689 10.85 14.00 -11.47
C GLY A 689 9.45 14.14 -12.08
N ARG A 690 8.81 15.28 -11.78
CA ARG A 690 7.56 15.70 -12.43
C ARG A 690 7.75 17.06 -13.11
N THR A 691 7.12 17.25 -14.26
CA THR A 691 7.00 18.55 -14.92
C THR A 691 5.53 18.84 -15.18
N VAL A 692 5.12 20.08 -14.97
CA VAL A 692 3.76 20.55 -15.22
C VAL A 692 3.80 21.48 -16.43
N VAL A 693 2.89 21.28 -17.38
CA VAL A 693 2.81 22.02 -18.64
C VAL A 693 1.36 22.32 -18.98
N LYS A 694 1.08 23.42 -19.66
CA LYS A 694 -0.25 23.69 -20.22
C LYS A 694 -0.43 23.01 -21.57
N GLU A 695 -1.65 22.59 -21.90
CA GLU A 695 -1.95 22.00 -23.21
C GLU A 695 -1.91 23.04 -24.35
N GLY A 696 -2.43 24.24 -24.07
CA GLY A 696 -2.54 25.38 -24.99
C GLY A 696 -3.59 25.19 -26.08
N ASP A 697 -3.87 26.25 -26.84
CA ASP A 697 -5.06 26.32 -27.70
C ASP A 697 -5.01 25.45 -28.98
N SER A 698 -3.81 25.02 -29.41
CA SER A 698 -3.65 24.27 -30.68
C SER A 698 -2.30 23.58 -30.86
N GLY A 699 -2.25 22.67 -31.84
CA GLY A 699 -1.03 21.99 -32.26
C GLY A 699 -0.67 20.80 -31.37
N THR A 700 0.57 20.32 -31.48
CA THR A 700 1.07 19.22 -30.64
C THR A 700 2.52 19.49 -30.24
N ARG A 701 2.79 19.45 -28.94
CA ARG A 701 4.14 19.59 -28.36
C ARG A 701 4.57 18.26 -27.76
N THR A 702 5.86 17.98 -27.80
CA THR A 702 6.41 16.78 -27.16
C THR A 702 7.27 17.19 -25.99
N TYR A 703 6.88 16.77 -24.79
CA TYR A 703 7.65 16.91 -23.56
C TYR A 703 8.34 15.58 -23.23
N ARG A 704 9.30 15.60 -22.32
CA ARG A 704 9.99 14.40 -21.85
C ARG A 704 9.87 14.31 -20.34
N VAL A 705 9.60 13.11 -19.84
CA VAL A 705 9.58 12.86 -18.39
C VAL A 705 10.98 13.14 -17.83
N PRO A 706 11.12 14.02 -16.82
CA PRO A 706 12.43 14.35 -16.27
C PRO A 706 12.96 13.17 -15.46
N VAL A 707 14.10 12.62 -15.85
CA VAL A 707 14.77 11.53 -15.11
C VAL A 707 16.22 11.90 -14.86
N ARG A 708 16.65 11.83 -13.60
CA ARG A 708 18.03 12.07 -13.20
C ARG A 708 18.70 10.76 -12.83
N ILE A 709 19.83 10.47 -13.46
CA ILE A 709 20.67 9.31 -13.15
C ILE A 709 22.01 9.81 -12.59
N SER A 710 22.26 9.56 -11.31
CA SER A 710 23.44 10.02 -10.57
C SER A 710 24.24 8.83 -10.00
N GLY A 711 25.28 9.10 -9.20
CA GLY A 711 26.11 8.07 -8.57
C GLY A 711 27.22 7.54 -9.48
N HIS A 712 27.49 6.23 -9.41
CA HIS A 712 28.64 5.60 -10.08
C HIS A 712 28.29 4.23 -10.68
N GLY A 713 29.06 3.78 -11.68
CA GLY A 713 28.91 2.44 -12.23
C GLY A 713 27.77 2.31 -13.24
N SER A 714 27.21 1.10 -13.36
CA SER A 714 26.11 0.78 -14.28
C SER A 714 25.17 -0.23 -13.67
N GLY A 715 23.88 -0.08 -13.93
CA GLY A 715 22.83 -0.95 -13.39
C GLY A 715 21.70 -1.19 -14.37
N GLN A 716 20.73 -1.98 -13.95
CA GLN A 716 19.49 -2.25 -14.67
C GLN A 716 18.31 -1.87 -13.79
N VAL A 717 17.41 -1.10 -14.36
CA VAL A 717 16.11 -0.77 -13.79
C VAL A 717 15.01 -1.19 -14.75
N ARG A 718 13.83 -1.45 -14.22
CA ARG A 718 12.62 -1.65 -15.01
C ARG A 718 11.81 -0.36 -14.98
N VAL A 719 11.45 0.12 -16.16
CA VAL A 719 10.62 1.32 -16.34
C VAL A 719 9.24 0.85 -16.76
N TYR A 720 8.23 1.32 -16.04
CA TYR A 720 6.82 1.12 -16.32
C TYR A 720 6.25 2.46 -16.81
N VAL A 721 5.73 2.50 -18.02
CA VAL A 721 4.99 3.64 -18.56
C VAL A 721 3.52 3.38 -18.28
N LEU A 722 2.90 4.21 -17.44
CA LEU A 722 1.54 4.01 -16.97
C LEU A 722 0.58 4.64 -17.97
N ALA A 723 -0.32 3.83 -18.54
CA ALA A 723 -1.37 4.35 -19.40
C ALA A 723 -2.37 5.14 -18.55
N PRO A 724 -2.64 6.43 -18.85
CA PRO A 724 -3.51 7.26 -18.02
C PRO A 724 -4.93 6.70 -17.83
N ASP A 725 -5.45 6.00 -18.84
CA ASP A 725 -6.88 5.67 -18.96
C ASP A 725 -7.26 4.19 -18.72
N SER A 726 -6.27 3.29 -18.66
CA SER A 726 -6.52 1.84 -18.72
C SER A 726 -5.84 1.02 -17.62
N GLY A 727 -4.96 1.63 -16.81
CA GLY A 727 -4.24 0.92 -15.75
C GLY A 727 -3.22 -0.10 -16.27
N ARG A 728 -3.08 -0.19 -17.60
CA ARG A 728 -2.06 -0.99 -18.25
C ARG A 728 -0.73 -0.26 -18.12
N ALA A 729 0.32 -1.01 -17.81
CA ALA A 729 1.67 -0.51 -17.82
C ALA A 729 2.48 -1.21 -18.91
N GLU A 730 3.03 -0.45 -19.85
CA GLU A 730 4.09 -0.97 -20.71
C GLU A 730 5.39 -0.97 -19.94
N GLN A 731 6.14 -2.07 -19.97
CA GLN A 731 7.39 -2.17 -19.22
C GLN A 731 8.57 -2.53 -20.11
N ARG A 732 9.73 -1.99 -19.74
CA ARG A 732 11.01 -2.30 -20.39
C ARG A 732 12.16 -2.32 -19.39
N LEU A 733 13.10 -3.21 -19.63
CA LEU A 733 14.36 -3.27 -18.87
C LEU A 733 15.37 -2.29 -19.49
N VAL A 734 15.89 -1.37 -18.68
CA VAL A 734 16.79 -0.30 -19.12
C VAL A 734 18.12 -0.39 -18.38
N THR A 735 19.22 -0.27 -19.11
CA THR A 735 20.56 -0.14 -18.51
C THR A 735 20.85 1.32 -18.23
N VAL A 736 21.13 1.66 -16.97
CA VAL A 736 21.36 3.02 -16.51
C VAL A 736 22.81 3.27 -16.14
N ARG A 737 23.32 4.45 -16.51
CA ARG A 737 24.64 4.97 -16.12
C ARG A 737 24.51 6.43 -15.69
N PRO A 738 25.29 6.90 -14.71
CA PRO A 738 25.29 8.30 -14.30
C PRO A 738 25.50 9.23 -15.50
N GLY A 739 24.71 10.30 -15.58
CA GLY A 739 24.77 11.28 -16.68
C GLY A 739 24.19 10.82 -18.02
N SER A 740 23.70 9.57 -18.14
CA SER A 740 23.02 9.11 -19.35
C SER A 740 21.54 9.53 -19.38
N HIS A 741 20.97 9.61 -20.59
CA HIS A 741 19.54 9.78 -20.84
C HIS A 741 18.87 8.44 -21.21
N ALA A 742 19.30 7.35 -20.56
CA ALA A 742 18.87 5.99 -20.93
C ALA A 742 17.36 5.75 -20.74
N ILE A 743 16.72 6.49 -19.86
CA ILE A 743 15.26 6.48 -19.68
C ILE A 743 14.71 7.69 -20.40
N ASP A 744 14.22 7.46 -21.62
CA ASP A 744 13.64 8.47 -22.48
C ASP A 744 12.17 8.14 -22.76
N VAL A 745 11.26 8.92 -22.19
CA VAL A 745 9.81 8.73 -22.33
C VAL A 745 9.21 10.04 -22.84
N PRO A 746 8.93 10.15 -24.15
CA PRO A 746 8.28 11.32 -24.72
C PRO A 746 6.77 11.28 -24.44
N VAL A 747 6.22 12.44 -24.12
CA VAL A 747 4.79 12.68 -23.90
C VAL A 747 4.33 13.69 -24.94
N LYS A 748 3.39 13.29 -25.80
CA LYS A 748 2.78 14.19 -26.79
C LYS A 748 1.56 14.84 -26.16
N VAL A 749 1.58 16.16 -26.10
CA VAL A 749 0.50 17.00 -25.59
C VAL A 749 -0.11 17.72 -26.76
N LYS A 750 -1.40 17.49 -27.00
CA LYS A 750 -2.17 18.15 -28.04
C LYS A 750 -2.92 19.30 -27.39
N GLY A 751 -2.82 20.48 -27.98
CA GLY A 751 -3.60 21.62 -27.54
C GLY A 751 -4.96 21.70 -28.23
N ASP A 752 -5.96 22.19 -27.53
CA ASP A 752 -7.28 22.55 -28.04
C ASP A 752 -7.90 23.68 -27.21
N THR A 753 -9.15 24.04 -27.52
CA THR A 753 -9.87 25.16 -26.89
C THR A 753 -11.11 24.70 -26.12
N ALA A 754 -11.21 23.40 -25.84
CA ALA A 754 -12.36 22.81 -25.21
C ALA A 754 -12.00 22.42 -23.79
N TYR A 755 -12.73 22.98 -22.83
CA TYR A 755 -12.56 22.68 -21.42
C TYR A 755 -12.51 21.17 -21.14
N GLY A 756 -11.44 20.76 -20.47
CA GLY A 756 -11.11 19.40 -20.08
C GLY A 756 -10.56 19.31 -18.65
N GLU A 757 -10.00 18.14 -18.33
CA GLU A 757 -9.31 17.88 -17.07
C GLU A 757 -7.79 17.86 -17.28
N ASP A 758 -7.03 18.08 -16.21
CA ASP A 758 -5.60 17.79 -16.23
C ASP A 758 -5.36 16.31 -16.55
N VAL A 759 -4.24 16.01 -17.21
CA VAL A 759 -3.87 14.66 -17.65
C VAL A 759 -2.51 14.29 -17.08
N GLN A 760 -2.37 13.11 -16.48
CA GLN A 760 -1.11 12.66 -15.89
C GLN A 760 -0.47 11.53 -16.71
N HIS A 761 0.66 11.85 -17.36
CA HIS A 761 1.49 10.89 -18.06
C HIS A 761 2.65 10.42 -17.17
N ASP A 762 2.39 9.39 -16.38
CA ASP A 762 3.31 8.91 -15.34
C ASP A 762 4.17 7.73 -15.77
N ILE A 763 5.35 7.64 -15.17
CA ILE A 763 6.19 6.44 -15.17
C ILE A 763 6.54 6.04 -13.74
N ALA A 764 6.73 4.75 -13.54
CA ALA A 764 7.31 4.19 -12.32
C ALA A 764 8.60 3.42 -12.65
N VAL A 765 9.58 3.45 -11.75
CA VAL A 765 10.88 2.81 -11.94
C VAL A 765 11.22 1.92 -10.75
N LYS A 766 11.65 0.69 -11.03
CA LYS A 766 12.06 -0.29 -10.02
C LYS A 766 13.49 -0.77 -10.25
N ALA A 767 14.27 -0.90 -9.18
CA ALA A 767 15.60 -1.48 -9.25
C ALA A 767 15.53 -2.97 -9.63
N VAL A 768 16.40 -3.42 -10.54
CA VAL A 768 16.51 -4.85 -10.90
C VAL A 768 17.88 -5.39 -10.51
N ARG A 769 18.95 -4.68 -10.88
CA ARG A 769 20.32 -5.12 -10.59
C ARG A 769 21.31 -3.97 -10.64
N GLY A 770 22.15 -3.86 -9.64
CA GLY A 770 23.27 -2.93 -9.63
C GLY A 770 22.82 -1.47 -9.72
N SER A 771 21.71 -1.10 -9.09
CA SER A 771 21.17 0.26 -9.05
C SER A 771 20.32 0.46 -7.80
N VAL A 772 20.14 1.72 -7.39
CA VAL A 772 19.12 2.11 -6.41
C VAL A 772 18.14 3.08 -7.06
N VAL A 773 16.90 3.10 -6.57
CA VAL A 773 15.90 4.07 -7.02
C VAL A 773 15.55 4.97 -5.84
N GLY A 774 15.70 6.26 -6.10
CA GLY A 774 15.34 7.37 -5.25
C GLY A 774 13.85 7.65 -5.33
N LYS A 775 13.51 8.79 -5.93
CA LYS A 775 12.15 9.09 -6.35
C LYS A 775 11.74 8.13 -7.49
N TYR A 776 10.75 7.28 -7.22
CA TYR A 776 10.45 6.13 -8.06
C TYR A 776 9.32 6.37 -9.07
N ARG A 777 8.48 7.39 -8.82
CA ARG A 777 7.34 7.79 -9.66
C ARG A 777 7.43 9.28 -9.98
N GLY A 778 6.95 9.64 -11.16
CA GLY A 778 6.83 11.01 -11.66
C GLY A 778 6.40 10.99 -13.13
N GLY A 779 6.33 12.15 -13.78
CA GLY A 779 5.71 12.24 -15.10
C GLY A 779 5.65 13.64 -15.70
N VAL A 780 4.81 13.78 -16.71
CA VAL A 780 4.34 15.07 -17.21
C VAL A 780 2.87 15.22 -16.83
N THR A 781 2.55 16.24 -16.04
CA THR A 781 1.18 16.67 -15.80
C THR A 781 0.84 17.74 -16.82
N VAL A 782 -0.21 17.51 -17.60
CA VAL A 782 -0.76 18.47 -18.55
C VAL A 782 -1.92 19.16 -17.87
N GLU A 783 -1.86 20.47 -17.72
CA GLU A 783 -2.94 21.29 -17.17
C GLU A 783 -3.85 21.78 -18.29
N ASN A 784 -5.16 21.66 -18.09
CA ASN A 784 -6.15 22.32 -18.94
C ASN A 784 -6.08 23.84 -18.70
N ASP A 785 -5.88 24.62 -19.76
CA ASP A 785 -5.86 26.08 -19.68
C ASP A 785 -7.10 26.77 -20.29
N ASP A 786 -8.09 25.99 -20.69
CA ASP A 786 -9.37 26.47 -21.20
C ASP A 786 -10.39 26.82 -20.10
N PRO A 787 -11.25 27.84 -20.31
CA PRO A 787 -12.23 28.28 -19.33
C PRO A 787 -13.38 27.27 -19.14
N GLU A 788 -13.78 27.03 -17.89
CA GLU A 788 -14.95 26.20 -17.59
C GLU A 788 -16.25 26.82 -18.18
N PRO A 789 -17.13 26.02 -18.81
CA PRO A 789 -18.42 26.50 -19.33
C PRO A 789 -19.35 27.01 -18.23
N VAL A 790 -20.14 28.04 -18.55
CA VAL A 790 -21.11 28.63 -17.62
C VAL A 790 -22.40 27.82 -17.60
N VAL A 791 -22.69 27.18 -16.47
CA VAL A 791 -23.93 26.42 -16.27
C VAL A 791 -25.12 27.34 -15.98
N THR A 792 -26.27 27.05 -16.60
CA THR A 792 -27.54 27.77 -16.41
C THR A 792 -28.70 26.77 -16.31
N LEU A 793 -29.67 27.03 -15.43
CA LEU A 793 -30.91 26.26 -15.31
C LEU A 793 -32.09 27.12 -15.75
N SER A 794 -33.00 26.58 -16.55
CA SER A 794 -34.14 27.32 -17.10
C SER A 794 -35.41 26.45 -17.13
N PRO A 795 -36.59 27.01 -16.86
CA PRO A 795 -37.84 26.25 -16.96
C PRO A 795 -38.15 25.88 -18.42
N VAL A 796 -38.61 24.66 -18.63
CA VAL A 796 -39.16 24.17 -19.92
C VAL A 796 -40.67 23.97 -19.80
N ALA A 797 -41.11 23.35 -18.70
CA ALA A 797 -42.50 23.20 -18.31
C ALA A 797 -42.58 23.31 -16.77
N ASP A 798 -42.81 24.51 -16.25
CA ASP A 798 -42.86 24.81 -14.81
C ASP A 798 -44.28 25.05 -14.30
N ARG A 799 -45.29 24.91 -15.16
CA ARG A 799 -46.70 24.92 -14.77
C ARG A 799 -47.43 23.82 -15.50
N VAL A 800 -47.88 22.82 -14.76
CA VAL A 800 -48.48 21.59 -15.30
C VAL A 800 -49.72 21.20 -14.53
N THR A 801 -50.49 20.28 -15.08
CA THR A 801 -51.63 19.63 -14.40
C THR A 801 -51.17 18.31 -13.80
N GLU A 802 -51.81 17.82 -12.73
CA GLU A 802 -51.52 16.49 -12.18
C GLU A 802 -51.51 15.38 -13.26
N GLY A 803 -50.53 14.49 -13.17
CA GLY A 803 -50.27 13.45 -14.18
C GLY A 803 -49.40 13.91 -15.36
N GLU A 804 -49.10 15.21 -15.47
CA GLU A 804 -48.10 15.75 -16.40
C GLU A 804 -46.72 15.89 -15.71
N THR A 805 -45.76 16.52 -16.38
CA THR A 805 -44.35 16.46 -16.00
C THR A 805 -43.73 17.84 -15.88
N LEU A 806 -43.26 18.20 -14.69
CA LEU A 806 -42.46 19.41 -14.53
C LEU A 806 -41.07 19.18 -15.16
N THR A 807 -40.59 20.14 -15.96
CA THR A 807 -39.32 20.01 -16.68
C THR A 807 -38.48 21.29 -16.61
N TRP A 808 -37.20 21.14 -16.28
CA TRP A 808 -36.19 22.20 -16.32
C TRP A 808 -34.98 21.77 -17.14
N ARG A 809 -34.46 22.67 -17.97
CA ARG A 809 -33.27 22.43 -18.78
C ARG A 809 -32.04 23.03 -18.15
N LEU A 810 -31.04 22.19 -17.93
CA LEU A 810 -29.68 22.59 -17.61
C LEU A 810 -28.90 22.80 -18.91
N SER A 811 -28.21 23.93 -19.06
CA SER A 811 -27.42 24.26 -20.27
C SER A 811 -26.05 24.84 -19.93
N ILE A 812 -25.11 24.70 -20.86
CA ILE A 812 -23.78 25.33 -20.87
C ILE A 812 -23.58 26.15 -22.15
N ASP A 813 -22.73 27.17 -22.07
CA ASP A 813 -22.48 28.14 -23.15
C ASP A 813 -21.49 27.66 -24.23
N ALA A 814 -20.66 26.67 -23.92
CA ALA A 814 -19.78 26.01 -24.87
C ALA A 814 -19.72 24.48 -24.63
N PRO A 815 -19.57 23.66 -25.68
CA PRO A 815 -19.33 22.22 -25.51
C PRO A 815 -18.04 21.95 -24.72
N SER A 816 -18.11 20.99 -23.81
CA SER A 816 -16.98 20.51 -23.00
C SER A 816 -16.40 19.22 -23.57
N ALA A 817 -15.09 19.00 -23.40
CA ALA A 817 -14.44 17.73 -23.72
C ALA A 817 -14.74 16.62 -22.68
N VAL A 818 -15.32 17.01 -21.54
CA VAL A 818 -15.66 16.16 -20.40
C VAL A 818 -17.10 16.37 -19.93
N ASP A 819 -17.69 15.39 -19.23
CA ASP A 819 -19.03 15.53 -18.62
C ASP A 819 -19.07 16.70 -17.62
N ILE A 820 -20.14 17.50 -17.68
CA ILE A 820 -20.41 18.59 -16.72
C ILE A 820 -21.54 18.13 -15.79
N TRP A 821 -21.21 18.00 -14.51
CA TRP A 821 -22.16 17.62 -13.46
C TRP A 821 -22.55 18.83 -12.62
N GLN A 822 -23.84 19.13 -12.53
CA GLN A 822 -24.35 20.24 -11.72
C GLN A 822 -25.41 19.74 -10.73
N PRO A 823 -25.23 19.96 -9.42
CA PRO A 823 -26.26 19.63 -8.46
C PRO A 823 -27.41 20.63 -8.46
N VAL A 824 -28.61 20.08 -8.30
CA VAL A 824 -29.89 20.77 -8.13
C VAL A 824 -30.52 20.24 -6.85
N ARG A 825 -31.01 21.12 -5.98
CA ARG A 825 -31.68 20.73 -4.74
C ARG A 825 -33.13 21.18 -4.77
N VAL A 826 -34.03 20.31 -4.30
CA VAL A 826 -35.40 20.68 -3.95
C VAL A 826 -35.38 21.39 -2.60
N LEU A 827 -35.88 22.62 -2.59
CA LEU A 827 -35.93 23.47 -1.41
C LEU A 827 -37.36 23.52 -0.87
N PRO A 828 -37.54 23.79 0.43
CA PRO A 828 -38.85 24.14 0.96
C PRO A 828 -39.44 25.33 0.19
N VAL A 829 -40.72 25.23 -0.15
CA VAL A 829 -41.46 26.34 -0.76
C VAL A 829 -41.61 27.48 0.25
N THR A 830 -41.54 28.72 -0.22
CA THR A 830 -41.62 29.91 0.64
C THR A 830 -43.06 30.36 0.88
N GLU A 831 -43.97 30.03 -0.05
CA GLU A 831 -45.38 30.40 -0.03
C GLU A 831 -46.19 29.29 -0.72
N GLY A 832 -47.44 29.07 -0.29
CA GLY A 832 -48.33 28.05 -0.86
C GLY A 832 -48.17 26.63 -0.28
N THR A 833 -48.86 25.67 -0.88
CA THR A 833 -48.75 24.24 -0.54
C THR A 833 -47.57 23.63 -1.29
N GLU A 834 -46.80 22.79 -0.62
CA GLU A 834 -45.68 22.07 -1.21
C GLU A 834 -46.15 20.72 -1.73
N LEU A 835 -45.66 20.32 -2.91
CA LEU A 835 -45.76 18.93 -3.37
C LEU A 835 -45.30 17.96 -2.28
N SER A 836 -46.00 16.86 -2.12
CA SER A 836 -45.71 15.78 -1.18
C SER A 836 -44.94 14.62 -1.84
N THR A 837 -44.53 13.65 -1.03
CA THR A 837 -43.93 12.40 -1.51
C THR A 837 -44.91 11.47 -2.22
N LYS A 838 -46.22 11.74 -2.20
CA LYS A 838 -47.24 10.96 -2.93
C LYS A 838 -47.61 11.53 -4.30
N ASP A 839 -47.30 12.80 -4.54
CA ASP A 839 -47.76 13.53 -5.74
C ASP A 839 -46.76 13.39 -6.89
N VAL A 840 -45.67 12.64 -6.66
CA VAL A 840 -44.63 12.33 -7.64
C VAL A 840 -44.53 10.83 -7.86
N ASP A 841 -44.06 10.42 -9.04
CA ASP A 841 -43.94 9.01 -9.38
C ASP A 841 -43.09 8.25 -8.32
N PRO A 842 -43.60 7.14 -7.73
CA PRO A 842 -42.90 6.43 -6.66
C PRO A 842 -41.54 5.84 -7.08
N GLN A 843 -41.40 5.45 -8.34
CA GLN A 843 -40.14 4.93 -8.86
C GLN A 843 -39.14 6.08 -9.03
N TRP A 844 -39.59 7.22 -9.56
CA TRP A 844 -38.77 8.44 -9.65
C TRP A 844 -38.29 8.89 -8.28
N LEU A 845 -39.17 8.96 -7.27
CA LEU A 845 -38.80 9.35 -5.91
C LEU A 845 -37.72 8.41 -5.37
N LYS A 846 -37.92 7.10 -5.49
CA LYS A 846 -36.95 6.10 -5.05
C LYS A 846 -35.61 6.20 -5.78
N GLU A 847 -35.61 6.47 -7.08
CA GLU A 847 -34.39 6.60 -7.88
C GLU A 847 -33.58 7.85 -7.51
N TRP A 848 -34.24 8.97 -7.21
CA TRP A 848 -33.57 10.26 -6.97
C TRP A 848 -33.29 10.61 -5.52
N SER A 849 -34.06 10.09 -4.55
CA SER A 849 -33.80 10.30 -3.11
C SER A 849 -33.54 9.02 -2.30
N GLY A 850 -33.78 7.84 -2.86
CA GLY A 850 -33.76 6.58 -2.10
C GLY A 850 -34.95 6.43 -1.15
N ASP A 851 -35.95 7.30 -1.29
CA ASP A 851 -37.11 7.42 -0.42
C ASP A 851 -38.31 6.62 -0.93
N VAL A 852 -39.36 6.54 -0.12
CA VAL A 852 -40.65 5.93 -0.48
C VAL A 852 -41.79 6.91 -0.18
N PRO A 853 -42.93 6.80 -0.89
CA PRO A 853 -44.05 7.73 -0.69
C PRO A 853 -44.62 7.76 0.74
N ASP A 854 -44.57 6.64 1.47
CA ASP A 854 -45.15 6.49 2.81
C ASP A 854 -44.09 6.50 3.94
N PRO A 855 -44.35 7.21 5.06
CA PRO A 855 -45.47 8.10 5.29
C PRO A 855 -45.35 9.38 4.46
N GLU A 856 -46.50 9.92 4.06
CA GLU A 856 -46.59 11.17 3.31
C GLU A 856 -45.93 12.33 4.05
N ARG A 857 -45.08 13.06 3.34
CA ARG A 857 -44.36 14.24 3.82
C ARG A 857 -44.09 15.20 2.68
N ARG A 858 -43.63 16.41 3.01
CA ARG A 858 -43.22 17.41 2.02
C ARG A 858 -42.08 16.86 1.16
N LEU A 859 -42.09 17.17 -0.13
CA LEU A 859 -41.09 16.69 -1.06
C LEU A 859 -39.67 17.18 -0.70
N SER A 860 -39.53 18.38 -0.12
CA SER A 860 -38.25 18.89 0.38
C SER A 860 -37.70 18.11 1.58
N ASP A 861 -38.55 17.46 2.37
CA ASP A 861 -38.12 16.60 3.49
C ASP A 861 -37.57 15.25 2.99
N ALA A 862 -37.81 14.88 1.72
CA ALA A 862 -37.20 13.72 1.07
C ALA A 862 -35.73 13.97 0.66
N SER A 863 -35.13 15.10 1.05
CA SER A 863 -33.71 15.42 0.83
C SER A 863 -33.24 15.27 -0.63
N LEU A 864 -34.12 15.60 -1.58
CA LEU A 864 -33.85 15.51 -3.02
C LEU A 864 -32.73 16.47 -3.42
N TRP A 865 -31.54 15.91 -3.59
CA TRP A 865 -30.33 16.58 -4.04
C TRP A 865 -29.74 15.81 -5.22
N VAL A 866 -30.06 16.31 -6.40
CA VAL A 866 -29.97 15.62 -7.69
C VAL A 866 -28.77 16.13 -8.48
N TRP A 867 -27.98 15.22 -9.06
CA TRP A 867 -26.85 15.57 -9.92
C TRP A 867 -27.21 15.36 -11.39
N LEU A 868 -27.25 16.44 -12.16
CA LEU A 868 -27.55 16.40 -13.59
C LEU A 868 -26.26 16.36 -14.41
N ASN A 869 -26.21 15.50 -15.43
CA ASN A 869 -25.06 15.35 -16.34
C ASN A 869 -25.34 15.97 -17.72
N ILE A 870 -24.46 16.85 -18.18
CA ILE A 870 -24.32 17.23 -19.59
C ILE A 870 -23.13 16.46 -20.19
N PRO A 871 -23.37 15.47 -21.08
CA PRO A 871 -22.31 14.64 -21.65
C PRO A 871 -21.30 15.43 -22.51
N PRO A 872 -20.08 14.89 -22.75
CA PRO A 872 -19.08 15.53 -23.59
C PRO A 872 -19.62 15.86 -24.98
N GLY A 873 -19.35 17.07 -25.47
CA GLY A 873 -19.83 17.57 -26.76
C GLY A 873 -21.29 18.00 -26.78
N SER A 874 -22.08 17.72 -25.74
CA SER A 874 -23.45 18.24 -25.57
C SER A 874 -23.43 19.59 -24.85
N THR A 875 -24.51 20.36 -25.00
CA THR A 875 -24.65 21.67 -24.34
C THR A 875 -25.82 21.74 -23.36
N SER A 876 -26.61 20.67 -23.21
CA SER A 876 -27.75 20.67 -22.29
C SER A 876 -28.24 19.28 -21.89
N THR A 877 -28.97 19.20 -20.78
CA THR A 877 -29.74 18.04 -20.32
C THR A 877 -31.03 18.50 -19.63
N ASP A 878 -32.06 17.65 -19.57
CA ASP A 878 -33.35 17.99 -18.95
C ASP A 878 -33.54 17.25 -17.61
N PHE A 879 -33.97 17.98 -16.59
CA PHE A 879 -34.45 17.44 -15.32
C PHE A 879 -35.97 17.38 -15.35
N VAL A 880 -36.49 16.18 -15.09
CA VAL A 880 -37.88 15.82 -15.36
C VAL A 880 -38.48 15.23 -14.08
N VAL A 881 -39.59 15.79 -13.61
CA VAL A 881 -40.31 15.38 -12.40
C VAL A 881 -41.74 14.95 -12.80
N PRO A 882 -42.01 13.64 -12.91
CA PRO A 882 -43.35 13.13 -13.21
C PRO A 882 -44.25 13.27 -11.99
N THR A 883 -45.38 13.98 -12.18
CA THR A 883 -46.42 14.08 -11.15
C THR A 883 -47.42 12.93 -11.31
N VAL A 884 -48.03 12.52 -10.20
CA VAL A 884 -49.07 11.48 -10.17
C VAL A 884 -50.43 12.17 -10.19
N ARG A 885 -51.39 11.57 -10.89
CA ARG A 885 -52.79 11.96 -10.78
C ARG A 885 -53.47 11.12 -9.72
N ASP A 886 -54.22 11.75 -8.83
CA ASP A 886 -55.03 11.03 -7.85
C ASP A 886 -56.52 11.43 -7.89
N GLN A 887 -57.25 11.18 -6.79
CA GLN A 887 -58.69 11.47 -6.66
C GLN A 887 -59.00 12.42 -5.50
N VAL A 888 -57.96 12.99 -4.89
CA VAL A 888 -58.05 13.93 -3.78
C VAL A 888 -58.10 15.33 -4.37
N ALA A 889 -59.04 16.15 -3.92
CA ALA A 889 -59.08 17.55 -4.34
C ALA A 889 -58.05 18.32 -3.53
N GLU A 890 -57.01 18.83 -4.21
CA GLU A 890 -55.85 19.46 -3.59
C GLU A 890 -55.72 20.94 -3.99
N PRO A 891 -55.18 21.81 -3.13
CA PRO A 891 -54.84 23.17 -3.52
C PRO A 891 -53.71 23.15 -4.56
N THR A 892 -53.51 24.24 -5.31
CA THR A 892 -52.32 24.36 -6.17
C THR A 892 -51.04 24.14 -5.37
N GLU A 893 -50.25 23.17 -5.81
CA GLU A 893 -49.02 22.75 -5.15
C GLU A 893 -47.80 23.27 -5.89
N SER A 894 -46.69 23.34 -5.19
CA SER A 894 -45.45 23.89 -5.74
C SER A 894 -44.23 23.07 -5.34
N MET A 895 -43.24 23.08 -6.23
CA MET A 895 -41.90 22.58 -5.98
C MET A 895 -40.90 23.69 -6.26
N ARG A 896 -39.97 23.93 -5.34
CA ARG A 896 -38.91 24.91 -5.50
C ARG A 896 -37.58 24.22 -5.69
N LEU A 897 -36.80 24.66 -6.66
CA LEU A 897 -35.50 24.07 -6.98
C LEU A 897 -34.42 25.16 -7.11
N ALA A 898 -33.20 24.85 -6.72
CA ALA A 898 -32.06 25.74 -6.90
C ALA A 898 -30.85 24.97 -7.39
N LEU A 899 -30.04 25.63 -8.22
CA LEU A 899 -28.64 25.24 -8.38
C LEU A 899 -27.94 25.38 -7.03
N THR A 900 -27.23 24.35 -6.60
CA THR A 900 -26.49 24.37 -5.34
C THR A 900 -25.00 24.23 -5.56
N ASP A 901 -24.25 24.59 -4.52
CA ASP A 901 -22.92 24.08 -4.30
C ASP A 901 -23.01 22.61 -3.82
N ARG A 902 -21.88 22.12 -3.34
CA ARG A 902 -21.63 20.70 -3.05
C ARG A 902 -21.81 20.35 -1.59
N ASN A 903 -22.04 21.38 -0.78
CA ASN A 903 -22.52 21.27 0.59
C ASN A 903 -24.06 21.40 0.61
N ALA A 904 -24.70 21.36 -0.56
CA ALA A 904 -26.13 21.51 -0.77
C ALA A 904 -26.66 22.93 -0.44
N GLU A 905 -25.78 23.93 -0.45
CA GLU A 905 -26.12 25.34 -0.27
C GLU A 905 -26.48 25.99 -1.62
N PRO A 906 -27.58 26.76 -1.73
CA PRO A 906 -27.92 27.47 -2.96
C PRO A 906 -26.80 28.40 -3.45
N LEU A 907 -26.54 28.40 -4.75
CA LEU A 907 -25.54 29.30 -5.32
C LEU A 907 -25.99 30.76 -5.18
N PRO A 908 -25.16 31.65 -4.61
CA PRO A 908 -25.58 32.99 -4.20
C PRO A 908 -26.07 33.89 -5.35
N ASP A 909 -25.61 33.65 -6.57
CA ASP A 909 -25.94 34.45 -7.77
C ASP A 909 -26.91 33.74 -8.73
N ARG A 910 -27.58 32.67 -8.31
CA ARG A 910 -28.52 31.91 -9.15
C ARG A 910 -29.91 31.84 -8.49
N PRO A 911 -30.99 32.30 -9.16
CA PRO A 911 -32.31 32.28 -8.54
C PRO A 911 -32.83 30.83 -8.42
N ALA A 912 -33.54 30.57 -7.33
CA ALA A 912 -34.38 29.39 -7.23
C ALA A 912 -35.56 29.50 -8.20
N LEU A 913 -35.91 28.41 -8.87
CA LEU A 913 -37.05 28.31 -9.78
C LEU A 913 -38.20 27.60 -9.06
N THR A 914 -39.43 27.93 -9.41
CA THR A 914 -40.63 27.30 -8.84
C THR A 914 -41.43 26.64 -9.96
N GLY A 915 -41.77 25.37 -9.76
CA GLY A 915 -42.76 24.66 -10.55
C GLY A 915 -44.10 24.60 -9.82
N THR A 916 -45.21 24.68 -10.54
CA THR A 916 -46.57 24.61 -10.00
C THR A 916 -47.37 23.49 -10.63
N VAL A 917 -48.09 22.73 -9.80
CA VAL A 917 -48.99 21.64 -10.22
C VAL A 917 -50.42 22.05 -9.91
N LEU A 918 -51.28 21.99 -10.92
CA LEU A 918 -52.70 22.28 -10.81
C LEU A 918 -53.47 20.97 -10.64
N ASP A 919 -54.36 20.95 -9.65
CA ASP A 919 -55.32 19.86 -9.44
C ASP A 919 -56.14 19.60 -10.71
N GLN A 920 -56.38 18.32 -10.99
CA GLN A 920 -57.24 17.85 -12.05
C GLN A 920 -58.43 17.06 -11.48
N PRO A 921 -59.56 17.72 -11.22
CA PRO A 921 -60.73 17.08 -10.61
C PRO A 921 -61.31 15.88 -11.39
#